data_AF-A0A535D0N4-F1
#
_entry.id   AF-A0A535D0N4-F1
#
_cell.length_a   1.000
_cell.length_b   1.000
_cell.length_c   1.000
_cell.angle_alpha   90.00
_cell.angle_beta   90.00
_cell.angle_gamma   90.00
#
_symmetry.space_group_name_H-M   'P 1'
#
loop_
_entity.id
_entity.type
_entity.pdbx_description
1 polymer ?
#
loop_
_entity_poly.entity_id
_entity_poly.type
_entity_poly.pdbx_seq_one_letter_code
_entity_poly.pdbx_strand_id
1 'polypeptide(L)'
;MGSDTGVQTTGGGVGAAHTATMSSSWLGAVVCLWTILVLAADLKVSVQHQIHWFVSAAAVTLVAPSLLRVTLPAFGPGFLPAWLFTLAIVLSSAGSSNPLYGLAQAAKLAIILVVALKFFVTHSPYAHSAFRGFVYSAWLNIALLLPGVLGLAALSQEMSAGRWGTVLSYTGSLWRVGVLSVWWSAYLVLAWEKPLRHLLMLAASLALMYFDGSRTGAVLLFLVVAPFLVVVRVVEAGRSLRSRLATVGVVLAVAVTLIAGWNWAKSQPIDPEASGASARVSQLAVSLESQGAVGLALADPIRAQMLQTGLAAVHDASLVGPGIQATQVETGVGLMPVHMTYLQLLGDLGWLGLLAYLSLVLAWLPWLPRAWANIRRLSSAAERALYYNAIFLLFFFLFAGLLHPLASRAMPRPRLSVVITTHDRAALVGRAIQSALSQDWPGLEVIVVDDGSRDATPELVREAYPQVRYLRQATSQGPGPARNCGIRAATHEWVLILDDDDTLLPQALAHIASAIEGFPAAREYPVLQFARTNGIAPQEHLVARLHDYLSEALRGDFTPVIQARLFTQSGLAYPSLRVGAEDLLWWEVAERYGIPTWAMHVAHVGTDAPLRLTSLEHQLASAPEYARLQEVTLQRFGELLAVRYPDLYVKKRLGAAAYWLLAGERGKARMHLRQTLHGRHILYSLALWGLSVAPRTLTRTAFSAYRSSLAT
;
A
#
# COMPACT_ATOMS: atom_id res chain seq x y z
N MET A 1 29.81 7.57 84.46
CA MET A 1 29.85 8.82 83.68
C MET A 1 30.70 8.51 82.46
N GLY A 2 30.13 8.19 81.29
CA GLY A 2 29.60 9.14 80.28
C GLY A 2 30.77 9.88 79.62
N SER A 3 31.02 9.91 78.30
CA SER A 3 30.16 9.87 77.10
C SER A 3 31.01 9.54 75.84
N ASP A 4 30.54 8.69 74.90
CA ASP A 4 29.96 9.01 73.58
C ASP A 4 30.37 10.38 72.97
N THR A 5 30.92 10.47 71.75
CA THR A 5 30.35 10.22 70.40
C THR A 5 31.54 10.22 69.39
N GLY A 6 31.64 9.50 68.27
CA GLY A 6 30.65 9.07 67.28
C GLY A 6 31.01 9.66 65.89
N VAL A 7 32.11 9.22 65.26
CA VAL A 7 32.43 9.58 63.86
C VAL A 7 31.99 8.44 62.95
N GLN A 8 30.79 8.57 62.39
CA GLN A 8 30.30 7.73 61.29
C GLN A 8 30.95 8.17 59.97
N THR A 9 31.56 7.21 59.29
CA THR A 9 31.99 7.30 57.89
C THR A 9 30.77 7.35 56.97
N THR A 10 30.42 8.54 56.46
CA THR A 10 29.38 8.74 55.44
C THR A 10 29.94 8.50 54.03
N GLY A 11 30.06 7.22 53.66
CA GLY A 11 30.43 6.78 52.31
C GLY A 11 29.40 5.82 51.73
N GLY A 12 28.21 6.32 51.38
CA GLY A 12 27.17 5.48 50.76
C GLY A 12 25.76 6.05 50.85
N GLY A 13 25.48 7.13 50.11
CA GLY A 13 24.12 7.70 50.08
C GLY A 13 23.93 8.85 49.08
N VAL A 14 25.01 9.54 48.70
CA VAL A 14 24.93 10.75 47.87
C VAL A 14 24.59 10.43 46.39
N GLY A 15 24.95 9.25 45.87
CA GLY A 15 24.77 8.92 44.45
C GLY A 15 23.31 8.74 44.00
N ALA A 16 22.46 8.10 44.81
CA ALA A 16 21.06 7.82 44.46
C ALA A 16 20.11 9.02 44.69
N ALA A 17 20.42 9.87 45.68
CA ALA A 17 19.66 11.08 45.95
C ALA A 17 19.93 12.19 44.91
N HIS A 18 21.17 12.33 44.42
CA HIS A 18 21.51 13.31 43.38
C HIS A 18 20.98 12.96 41.98
N THR A 19 20.94 11.68 41.63
CA THR A 19 20.36 11.22 40.36
C THR A 19 18.84 11.37 40.35
N ALA A 20 18.17 11.16 41.49
CA ALA A 20 16.74 11.39 41.63
C ALA A 20 16.35 12.86 41.41
N THR A 21 17.08 13.82 42.02
CA THR A 21 16.77 15.27 41.96
C THR A 21 17.07 15.90 40.59
N MET A 22 18.04 15.39 39.84
CA MET A 22 18.31 15.87 38.47
C MET A 22 17.38 15.25 37.41
N SER A 23 16.85 14.05 37.65
CA SER A 23 15.89 13.40 36.75
C SER A 23 14.52 14.12 36.69
N SER A 24 14.20 14.89 37.72
CA SER A 24 13.02 15.77 37.86
C SER A 24 13.26 17.22 37.42
N SER A 25 14.45 17.54 36.90
CA SER A 25 14.73 18.88 36.35
C SER A 25 13.95 19.12 35.05
N TRP A 26 13.72 20.39 34.71
CA TRP A 26 13.20 20.84 33.40
C TRP A 26 13.92 20.11 32.25
N LEU A 27 15.24 19.96 32.35
CA LEU A 27 16.05 19.29 31.35
C LEU A 27 15.73 17.78 31.25
N GLY A 28 15.45 17.12 32.37
CA GLY A 28 14.97 15.73 32.39
C GLY A 28 13.63 15.57 31.69
N ALA A 29 12.68 16.47 31.90
CA ALA A 29 11.39 16.46 31.21
C ALA A 29 11.55 16.67 29.69
N VAL A 30 12.43 17.60 29.29
CA VAL A 30 12.78 17.88 27.90
C VAL A 30 13.38 16.65 27.21
N VAL A 31 14.30 15.93 27.87
CA VAL A 31 14.89 14.69 27.34
C VAL A 31 13.84 13.58 27.19
N CYS A 32 12.92 13.47 28.15
CA CYS A 32 11.82 12.50 28.10
C CYS A 32 10.87 12.78 26.92
N LEU A 33 10.46 14.04 26.75
CA LEU A 33 9.58 14.47 25.65
C LEU A 33 10.27 14.29 24.29
N TRP A 34 11.54 14.67 24.18
CA TRP A 34 12.34 14.45 22.99
C TRP A 34 12.37 12.98 22.58
N THR A 35 12.56 12.08 23.54
CA THR A 35 12.60 10.63 23.27
C THR A 35 11.24 10.13 22.75
N ILE A 36 10.13 10.60 23.33
CA ILE A 36 8.78 10.29 22.83
C ILE A 36 8.62 10.77 21.38
N LEU A 37 9.03 12.01 21.09
CA LEU A 37 8.90 12.63 19.77
C LEU A 37 9.79 11.98 18.71
N VAL A 38 11.04 11.63 19.05
CA VAL A 38 11.97 10.99 18.10
C VAL A 38 11.53 9.59 17.73
N LEU A 39 11.02 8.82 18.70
CA LEU A 39 10.46 7.50 18.42
C LEU A 39 9.15 7.59 17.64
N ALA A 40 8.38 8.66 17.86
CA ALA A 40 7.25 8.98 17.03
C ALA A 40 7.68 9.50 15.64
N ALA A 41 8.90 9.99 15.46
CA ALA A 41 9.40 10.58 14.22
C ALA A 41 10.22 9.62 13.33
N ASP A 42 10.41 8.35 13.68
CA ASP A 42 11.02 7.33 12.78
C ASP A 42 10.04 6.85 11.68
N LEU A 43 9.23 7.80 11.20
CA LEU A 43 8.19 7.73 10.18
C LEU A 43 8.80 7.68 8.78
N LYS A 44 8.68 6.56 8.08
CA LYS A 44 8.94 6.52 6.63
C LYS A 44 7.70 6.98 5.84
N VAL A 45 7.90 8.05 5.06
CA VAL A 45 7.32 8.45 3.75
C VAL A 45 5.80 8.69 3.64
N SER A 46 4.93 8.08 4.45
CA SER A 46 3.46 8.17 4.23
C SER A 46 2.73 9.27 5.01
N VAL A 47 3.35 9.85 6.04
CA VAL A 47 2.83 11.06 6.70
C VAL A 47 3.39 12.25 5.94
N GLN A 48 2.53 13.18 5.50
CA GLN A 48 2.90 14.41 4.78
C GLN A 48 4.29 14.90 5.23
N HIS A 49 5.24 14.97 4.29
CA HIS A 49 6.66 15.24 4.56
C HIS A 49 6.86 16.39 5.58
N GLN A 50 5.97 17.37 5.54
CA GLN A 50 5.90 18.56 6.39
C GLN A 50 5.78 18.24 7.90
N ILE A 51 5.02 17.23 8.32
CA ILE A 51 4.82 16.90 9.74
C ILE A 51 6.08 16.26 10.34
N HIS A 52 6.72 15.33 9.62
CA HIS A 52 7.99 14.72 10.04
C HIS A 52 9.08 15.80 10.17
N TRP A 53 9.16 16.73 9.21
CA TRP A 53 10.09 17.85 9.27
C TRP A 53 9.78 18.82 10.41
N PHE A 54 8.50 19.10 10.69
CA PHE A 54 8.10 19.96 11.80
C PHE A 54 8.46 19.35 13.15
N VAL A 55 8.16 18.07 13.38
CA VAL A 55 8.51 17.38 14.64
C VAL A 55 10.03 17.27 14.79
N SER A 56 10.75 16.96 13.72
CA SER A 56 12.22 16.89 13.74
C SER A 56 12.85 18.27 13.96
N ALA A 57 12.33 19.32 13.31
CA ALA A 57 12.82 20.69 13.47
C ALA A 57 12.48 21.25 14.86
N ALA A 58 11.29 20.99 15.38
CA ALA A 58 10.89 21.36 16.74
C ALA A 58 11.75 20.61 17.78
N ALA A 59 11.99 19.32 17.59
CA ALA A 59 12.89 18.53 18.44
C ALA A 59 14.33 19.07 18.40
N VAL A 60 14.85 19.43 17.22
CA VAL A 60 16.20 20.00 17.09
C VAL A 60 16.27 21.39 17.71
N THR A 61 15.34 22.29 17.42
CA THR A 61 15.38 23.68 17.90
C THR A 61 15.11 23.82 19.40
N LEU A 62 14.16 23.06 19.96
CA LEU A 62 13.79 23.17 21.37
C LEU A 62 14.74 22.39 22.29
N VAL A 63 15.33 21.29 21.80
CA VAL A 63 16.05 20.32 22.65
C VAL A 63 17.56 20.36 22.41
N ALA A 64 18.03 20.60 21.18
CA ALA A 64 19.46 20.55 20.86
C ALA A 64 20.33 21.59 21.61
N PRO A 65 19.92 22.86 21.82
CA PRO A 65 20.77 23.82 22.55
C PRO A 65 21.04 23.39 23.99
N SER A 66 20.03 22.80 24.63
CA SER A 66 20.10 22.31 26.01
C SER A 66 20.86 20.99 26.11
N LEU A 67 20.72 20.10 25.12
CA LEU A 67 21.48 18.85 25.01
C LEU A 67 22.95 19.09 24.64
N LEU A 68 23.26 20.01 23.74
CA LEU A 68 24.63 20.36 23.31
C LEU A 68 25.45 20.89 24.48
N ARG A 69 24.87 21.73 25.34
CA ARG A 69 25.53 22.22 26.57
C ARG A 69 25.94 21.11 27.54
N VAL A 70 25.20 20.00 27.57
CA VAL A 70 25.48 18.82 28.42
C VAL A 70 26.44 17.83 27.75
N THR A 71 26.55 17.85 26.43
CA THR A 71 27.30 16.86 25.64
C THR A 71 28.69 17.32 25.19
N LEU A 72 28.85 18.60 24.83
CA LEU A 72 30.07 19.22 24.28
C LEU A 72 31.38 19.02 25.09
N PRO A 73 31.40 19.12 26.44
CA PRO A 73 32.67 19.07 27.19
C PRO A 73 33.32 17.68 27.31
N ALA A 74 32.71 16.62 26.74
CA ALA A 74 33.09 15.23 27.02
C ALA A 74 33.27 14.35 25.77
N PHE A 75 33.50 14.94 24.61
CA PHE A 75 33.79 14.18 23.38
C PHE A 75 35.24 13.68 23.38
N GLY A 76 35.50 12.62 24.16
CA GLY A 76 36.75 11.87 24.09
C GLY A 76 36.84 10.99 22.83
N PRO A 77 38.01 10.39 22.56
CA PRO A 77 38.27 9.54 21.39
C PRO A 77 37.32 8.32 21.25
N GLY A 78 36.57 7.96 22.30
CA GLY A 78 35.55 6.89 22.26
C GLY A 78 34.34 7.15 21.35
N PHE A 79 34.12 8.39 20.88
CA PHE A 79 33.05 8.74 19.94
C PHE A 79 33.53 8.88 18.49
N LEU A 80 34.82 8.60 18.22
CA LEU A 80 35.39 8.66 16.88
C LEU A 80 34.58 7.90 15.81
N PRO A 81 34.03 6.69 16.07
CA PRO A 81 33.20 6.00 15.08
C PRO A 81 31.93 6.76 14.65
N ALA A 82 31.26 7.45 15.58
CA ALA A 82 30.07 8.25 15.28
C ALA A 82 30.40 9.48 14.43
N TRP A 83 31.56 10.10 14.70
CA TRP A 83 32.08 11.21 13.88
C TRP A 83 32.49 10.78 12.48
N LEU A 84 33.19 9.64 12.37
CA LEU A 84 33.56 9.08 11.07
C LEU A 84 32.33 8.73 10.23
N PHE A 85 31.27 8.21 10.85
CA PHE A 85 30.04 7.88 10.14
C PHE A 85 29.29 9.13 9.67
N THR A 86 29.23 10.15 10.52
CA THR A 86 28.66 11.46 10.15
C THR A 86 29.45 12.11 9.00
N LEU A 87 30.79 12.08 9.09
CA LEU A 87 31.68 12.61 8.06
C LEU A 87 31.50 11.86 6.73
N ALA A 88 31.33 10.54 6.77
CA ALA A 88 31.03 9.74 5.58
C ALA A 88 29.80 10.24 4.83
N ILE A 89 28.74 10.57 5.58
CA ILE A 89 27.50 11.10 5.02
C ILE A 89 27.73 12.49 4.45
N VAL A 90 28.45 13.37 5.15
CA VAL A 90 28.75 14.73 4.65
C VAL A 90 29.54 14.65 3.34
N LEU A 91 30.59 13.83 3.29
CA LEU A 91 31.45 13.69 2.11
C LEU A 91 30.70 13.12 0.90
N SER A 92 29.90 12.07 1.11
CA SER A 92 29.07 11.50 0.03
C SER A 92 27.96 12.44 -0.42
N SER A 93 27.37 13.21 0.50
CA SER A 93 26.31 14.18 0.19
C SER A 93 26.82 15.37 -0.61
N ALA A 94 28.05 15.80 -0.39
CA ALA A 94 28.65 16.95 -1.08
C ALA A 94 28.76 16.75 -2.60
N GLY A 95 28.91 15.50 -3.06
CA GLY A 95 28.96 15.14 -4.49
C GLY A 95 27.63 14.62 -5.06
N SER A 96 26.55 14.66 -4.28
CA SER A 96 25.27 14.04 -4.65
C SER A 96 24.36 14.96 -5.45
N SER A 97 23.33 14.39 -6.07
CA SER A 97 22.26 15.12 -6.76
C SER A 97 21.37 15.95 -5.81
N ASN A 98 21.40 15.67 -4.50
CA ASN A 98 20.65 16.42 -3.49
C ASN A 98 21.47 16.66 -2.20
N PRO A 99 22.42 17.61 -2.25
CA PRO A 99 23.34 17.85 -1.14
C PRO A 99 22.65 18.37 0.12
N LEU A 100 21.57 19.16 -0.03
CA LEU A 100 20.82 19.69 1.12
C LEU A 100 20.15 18.58 1.92
N TYR A 101 19.54 17.60 1.25
CA TYR A 101 18.93 16.46 1.91
C TYR A 101 19.97 15.63 2.66
N GLY A 102 21.09 15.31 2.00
CA GLY A 102 22.16 14.53 2.58
C GLY A 102 22.81 15.21 3.80
N LEU A 103 23.06 16.52 3.72
CA LEU A 103 23.56 17.32 4.86
C LEU A 103 22.55 17.37 6.02
N ALA A 104 21.25 17.48 5.72
CA ALA A 104 20.21 17.42 6.75
C ALA A 104 20.17 16.04 7.44
N GLN A 105 20.35 14.95 6.69
CA GLN A 105 20.46 13.61 7.27
C GLN A 105 21.74 13.44 8.10
N ALA A 106 22.87 13.99 7.65
CA ALA A 106 24.11 14.00 8.43
C ALA A 106 23.92 14.74 9.76
N ALA A 107 23.28 15.91 9.74
CA ALA A 107 22.98 16.67 10.95
C ALA A 107 22.04 15.91 11.89
N LYS A 108 20.98 15.28 11.35
CA LYS A 108 20.05 14.43 12.11
C LYS A 108 20.79 13.26 12.78
N LEU A 109 21.60 12.52 12.02
CA LEU A 109 22.34 11.36 12.52
C LEU A 109 23.45 11.75 13.50
N ALA A 110 24.13 12.88 13.28
CA ALA A 110 25.07 13.44 14.24
C ALA A 110 24.36 13.68 15.58
N ILE A 111 23.21 14.36 15.58
CA ILE A 111 22.45 14.60 16.81
C ILE A 111 22.04 13.28 17.47
N ILE A 112 21.52 12.31 16.71
CA ILE A 112 21.10 11.02 17.27
C ILE A 112 22.29 10.25 17.84
N LEU A 113 23.35 10.03 17.06
CA LEU A 113 24.47 9.17 17.45
C LEU A 113 25.37 9.82 18.51
N VAL A 114 25.54 11.13 18.46
CA VAL A 114 26.42 11.86 19.38
C VAL A 114 25.73 12.12 20.72
N VAL A 115 24.40 12.32 20.72
CA VAL A 115 23.64 12.60 21.94
C VAL A 115 23.05 11.33 22.56
N ALA A 116 22.41 10.46 21.78
CA ALA A 116 21.74 9.27 22.33
C ALA A 116 22.74 8.22 22.82
N LEU A 117 23.83 7.97 22.09
CA LEU A 117 24.84 6.98 22.48
C LEU A 117 25.49 7.35 23.82
N LYS A 118 25.67 8.64 24.13
CA LYS A 118 26.17 9.08 25.43
C LYS A 118 25.25 8.67 26.58
N PHE A 119 23.94 8.73 26.41
CA PHE A 119 22.99 8.30 27.46
C PHE A 119 23.06 6.81 27.74
N PHE A 120 23.50 6.00 26.78
CA PHE A 120 23.59 4.55 26.91
C PHE A 120 24.96 4.06 27.37
N VAL A 121 26.03 4.76 27.03
CA VAL A 121 27.43 4.34 27.31
C VAL A 121 28.02 5.02 28.55
N THR A 122 27.47 6.16 28.99
CA THR A 122 27.93 6.88 30.18
C THR A 122 26.87 6.86 31.28
N HIS A 123 27.29 6.89 32.56
CA HIS A 123 26.41 7.06 33.72
C HIS A 123 25.81 8.48 33.77
N SER A 124 25.02 8.83 32.76
CA SER A 124 24.38 10.14 32.65
C SER A 124 23.19 10.25 33.60
N PRO A 125 23.03 11.39 34.31
CA PRO A 125 21.87 11.61 35.18
C PRO A 125 20.54 11.64 34.40
N TYR A 126 20.58 11.83 33.08
CA TYR A 126 19.39 11.91 32.23
C TYR A 126 19.01 10.59 31.54
N ALA A 127 19.82 9.53 31.68
CA ALA A 127 19.54 8.23 31.07
C ALA A 127 18.17 7.67 31.49
N HIS A 128 17.80 7.86 32.76
CA HIS A 128 16.49 7.49 33.29
C HIS A 128 15.33 8.28 32.69
N SER A 129 15.54 9.55 32.33
CA SER A 129 14.50 10.39 31.74
C SER A 129 14.30 10.06 30.26
N ALA A 130 15.38 9.80 29.53
CA ALA A 130 15.31 9.26 28.17
C ALA A 130 14.57 7.91 28.17
N PHE A 131 14.91 7.03 29.12
CA PHE A 131 14.27 5.72 29.20
C PHE A 131 12.78 5.77 29.55
N ARG A 132 12.38 6.69 30.42
CA ARG A 132 10.95 6.96 30.66
C ARG A 132 10.22 7.37 29.39
N GLY A 133 10.87 8.14 28.51
CA GLY A 133 10.33 8.47 27.20
C GLY A 133 10.06 7.25 26.32
N PHE A 134 10.97 6.25 26.29
CA PHE A 134 10.73 4.97 25.60
C PHE A 134 9.48 4.26 26.14
N VAL A 135 9.38 4.14 27.46
CA VAL A 135 8.27 3.49 28.16
C VAL A 135 6.94 4.19 27.89
N TYR A 136 6.91 5.51 27.91
CA TYR A 136 5.69 6.28 27.61
C TYR A 136 5.30 6.18 26.15
N SER A 137 6.28 6.15 25.24
CA SER A 137 6.01 5.89 23.82
C SER A 137 5.35 4.52 23.62
N ALA A 138 5.83 3.46 24.26
CA ALA A 138 5.20 2.14 24.18
C ALA A 138 3.74 2.16 24.66
N TRP A 139 3.45 2.78 25.81
CA TRP A 139 2.08 2.91 26.32
C TRP A 139 1.18 3.74 25.41
N LEU A 140 1.68 4.87 24.90
CA LEU A 140 0.94 5.71 23.97
C LEU A 140 0.54 4.90 22.72
N ASN A 141 1.48 4.14 22.16
CA ASN A 141 1.22 3.36 20.95
C ASN A 141 0.21 2.22 21.20
N ILE A 142 0.17 1.66 22.40
CA ILE A 142 -0.84 0.66 22.79
C ILE A 142 -2.21 1.29 22.99
N ALA A 143 -2.27 2.45 23.65
CA ALA A 143 -3.51 3.20 23.81
C ALA A 143 -4.12 3.56 22.44
N LEU A 144 -3.26 3.86 21.45
CA LEU A 144 -3.68 4.10 20.07
C LEU A 144 -4.05 2.82 19.30
N LEU A 145 -3.48 1.67 19.68
CA LEU A 145 -3.78 0.37 19.07
C LEU A 145 -5.15 -0.18 19.52
N LEU A 146 -5.53 0.04 20.78
CA LEU A 146 -6.72 -0.53 21.41
C LEU A 146 -8.05 -0.20 20.68
N PRO A 147 -8.35 1.05 20.28
CA PRO A 147 -9.56 1.39 19.54
C PRO A 147 -9.70 0.61 18.23
N GLY A 148 -8.56 0.36 17.57
CA GLY A 148 -8.50 -0.48 16.40
C GLY A 148 -8.93 -1.91 16.73
N VAL A 149 -8.21 -2.58 17.63
CA VAL A 149 -8.47 -3.98 18.00
C VAL A 149 -9.92 -4.21 18.47
N LEU A 150 -10.55 -3.20 19.08
CA LEU A 150 -11.93 -3.24 19.55
C LEU A 150 -12.99 -2.95 18.47
N GLY A 151 -12.60 -2.75 17.20
CA GLY A 151 -13.52 -2.61 16.08
C GLY A 151 -14.22 -1.25 16.00
N LEU A 152 -13.67 -0.18 16.59
CA LEU A 152 -14.23 1.16 16.51
C LEU A 152 -13.96 1.78 15.13
N ALA A 153 -14.86 1.46 14.18
CA ALA A 153 -14.72 1.69 12.74
C ALA A 153 -14.33 3.13 12.35
N ALA A 154 -14.90 4.16 13.01
CA ALA A 154 -14.64 5.58 12.69
C ALA A 154 -13.20 6.03 13.02
N LEU A 155 -12.57 5.48 14.06
CA LEU A 155 -11.16 5.71 14.37
C LEU A 155 -10.24 4.79 13.54
N SER A 156 -10.73 3.61 13.14
CA SER A 156 -10.00 2.68 12.28
C SER A 156 -9.91 3.12 10.81
N GLN A 157 -10.86 3.92 10.31
CA GLN A 157 -10.86 4.42 8.93
C GLN A 157 -9.81 5.51 8.68
N GLU A 158 -9.57 6.38 9.66
CA GLU A 158 -8.42 7.30 9.70
C GLU A 158 -7.08 6.54 9.88
N MET A 159 -7.14 5.28 10.32
CA MET A 159 -6.01 4.39 10.58
C MET A 159 -6.08 3.13 9.70
N SER A 160 -6.15 3.31 8.37
CA SER A 160 -6.15 2.35 7.25
C SER A 160 -6.40 0.84 7.53
N ALA A 161 -7.34 0.25 6.78
CA ALA A 161 -7.69 -1.17 6.80
C ALA A 161 -6.47 -2.12 6.65
N GLY A 162 -6.31 -3.03 7.62
CA GLY A 162 -5.25 -4.03 7.66
C GLY A 162 -3.91 -3.57 8.27
N ARG A 163 -3.87 -2.39 8.92
CA ARG A 163 -2.67 -1.83 9.55
C ARG A 163 -3.02 -1.26 10.93
N TRP A 164 -3.03 -2.11 11.94
CA TRP A 164 -3.36 -1.70 13.30
C TRP A 164 -2.20 -0.88 13.90
N GLY A 165 -2.51 0.34 14.34
CA GLY A 165 -1.75 1.02 15.40
C GLY A 165 -0.87 2.18 14.97
N THR A 166 -1.17 3.32 15.59
CA THR A 166 -0.42 4.58 15.72
C THR A 166 -0.61 5.62 14.62
N VAL A 167 -0.35 6.87 15.00
CA VAL A 167 -0.17 8.06 14.13
C VAL A 167 0.85 7.81 12.99
N LEU A 168 1.48 6.63 12.97
CA LEU A 168 2.60 6.23 12.14
C LEU A 168 2.19 5.13 11.17
N SER A 169 1.80 5.56 9.98
CA SER A 169 1.21 4.78 8.90
C SER A 169 2.22 3.92 8.12
N TYR A 170 2.99 3.02 8.77
CA TYR A 170 3.81 2.03 8.06
C TYR A 170 3.93 0.69 8.81
N THR A 171 3.80 -0.43 8.11
CA THR A 171 4.06 -1.78 8.63
C THR A 171 5.53 -1.91 9.03
N GLY A 172 5.83 -2.37 10.25
CA GLY A 172 7.21 -2.61 10.68
C GLY A 172 7.82 -1.52 11.57
N SER A 173 7.01 -0.64 12.16
CA SER A 173 7.47 0.45 13.05
C SER A 173 7.15 0.16 14.52
N LEU A 174 6.00 -0.47 14.83
CA LEU A 174 5.56 -0.72 16.20
C LEU A 174 6.45 -1.73 16.92
N TRP A 175 6.97 -2.71 16.19
CA TRP A 175 7.89 -3.69 16.78
C TRP A 175 9.17 -3.00 17.31
N ARG A 176 9.63 -1.91 16.66
CA ARG A 176 10.80 -1.15 17.12
C ARG A 176 10.53 -0.53 18.48
N VAL A 177 9.33 0.03 18.68
CA VAL A 177 8.91 0.59 19.97
C VAL A 177 8.76 -0.51 21.02
N GLY A 178 8.13 -1.64 20.66
CA GLY A 178 7.98 -2.79 21.55
C GLY A 178 9.32 -3.32 22.05
N VAL A 179 10.28 -3.54 21.15
CA VAL A 179 11.62 -4.08 21.49
C VAL A 179 12.34 -3.25 22.55
N LEU A 180 12.14 -1.92 22.56
CA LEU A 180 12.84 -1.00 23.48
C LEU A 180 12.58 -1.30 24.96
N SER A 181 11.41 -1.88 25.28
CA SER A 181 10.99 -2.18 26.66
C SER A 181 10.89 -3.67 26.98
N VAL A 182 10.96 -4.57 25.99
CA VAL A 182 10.87 -6.03 26.21
C VAL A 182 11.92 -6.51 27.21
N TRP A 183 13.20 -6.21 26.98
CA TRP A 183 14.26 -6.79 27.80
C TRP A 183 14.25 -6.18 29.21
N TRP A 184 14.12 -4.85 29.31
CA TRP A 184 14.00 -4.15 30.59
C TRP A 184 12.85 -4.68 31.45
N SER A 185 11.66 -4.83 30.87
CA SER A 185 10.49 -5.33 31.61
C SER A 185 10.66 -6.79 32.03
N ALA A 186 11.20 -7.65 31.14
CA ALA A 186 11.50 -9.03 31.47
C ALA A 186 12.52 -9.16 32.62
N TYR A 187 13.59 -8.37 32.60
CA TYR A 187 14.60 -8.38 33.67
C TYR A 187 13.99 -8.03 35.04
N LEU A 188 13.14 -7.00 35.09
CA LEU A 188 12.52 -6.54 36.34
C LEU A 188 11.46 -7.50 36.89
N VAL A 189 10.69 -8.16 36.01
CA VAL A 189 9.82 -9.27 36.41
C VAL A 189 10.64 -10.38 37.07
N LEU A 190 11.76 -10.77 36.45
CA LEU A 190 12.64 -11.82 36.97
C LEU A 190 13.44 -11.39 38.21
N ALA A 191 13.62 -10.09 38.42
CA ALA A 191 14.22 -9.52 39.63
C ALA A 191 13.21 -9.31 40.76
N TRP A 192 11.93 -9.65 40.55
CA TRP A 192 10.83 -9.42 41.50
C TRP A 192 10.62 -7.95 41.90
N GLU A 193 11.08 -7.00 41.08
CA GLU A 193 10.86 -5.57 41.30
C GLU A 193 9.53 -5.15 40.70
N LYS A 194 8.51 -4.90 41.54
CA LYS A 194 7.15 -4.49 41.12
C LYS A 194 6.63 -5.37 39.94
N PRO A 195 6.60 -6.70 40.11
CA PRO A 195 6.50 -7.65 39.01
C PRO A 195 5.23 -7.47 38.17
N LEU A 196 4.09 -7.13 38.78
CA LEU A 196 2.83 -6.92 38.06
C LEU A 196 2.91 -5.77 37.04
N ARG A 197 3.49 -4.63 37.43
CA ARG A 197 3.63 -3.46 36.54
C ARG A 197 4.51 -3.80 35.33
N HIS A 198 5.60 -4.50 35.57
CA HIS A 198 6.55 -4.84 34.51
C HIS A 198 6.04 -6.01 33.66
N LEU A 199 5.23 -6.91 34.22
CA LEU A 199 4.53 -7.94 33.46
C LEU A 199 3.53 -7.33 32.48
N LEU A 200 2.76 -6.32 32.92
CA LEU A 200 1.86 -5.57 32.05
C LEU A 200 2.62 -4.89 30.92
N MET A 201 3.77 -4.25 31.21
CA MET A 201 4.63 -3.64 30.19
C MET A 201 5.22 -4.69 29.22
N LEU A 202 5.62 -5.85 29.72
CA LEU A 202 6.14 -6.93 28.88
C LEU A 202 5.05 -7.44 27.93
N ALA A 203 3.85 -7.71 28.44
CA ALA A 203 2.70 -8.11 27.62
C ALA A 203 2.34 -7.04 26.59
N ALA A 204 2.32 -5.77 27.00
CA ALA A 204 2.16 -4.60 26.15
C ALA A 204 3.18 -4.55 25.00
N SER A 205 4.46 -4.72 25.31
CA SER A 205 5.56 -4.67 24.35
C SER A 205 5.48 -5.84 23.34
N LEU A 206 5.14 -7.04 23.83
CA LEU A 206 4.92 -8.22 23.00
C LEU A 206 3.67 -8.07 22.12
N ALA A 207 2.60 -7.46 22.63
CA ALA A 207 1.40 -7.17 21.85
C ALA A 207 1.69 -6.19 20.71
N LEU A 208 2.43 -5.11 20.95
CA LEU A 208 2.89 -4.21 19.88
C LEU A 208 3.65 -4.96 18.78
N MET A 209 4.56 -5.86 19.17
CA MET A 209 5.31 -6.67 18.21
C MET A 209 4.43 -7.68 17.46
N TYR A 210 3.44 -8.27 18.13
CA TYR A 210 2.51 -9.24 17.55
C TYR A 210 1.56 -8.59 16.54
N PHE A 211 0.90 -7.49 16.93
CA PHE A 211 -0.08 -6.80 16.09
C PHE A 211 0.55 -6.04 14.91
N ASP A 212 1.85 -5.71 14.98
CA ASP A 212 2.60 -5.17 13.85
C ASP A 212 2.82 -6.21 12.72
N GLY A 213 2.75 -7.51 13.04
CA GLY A 213 2.95 -8.59 12.08
C GLY A 213 4.40 -8.70 11.55
N SER A 214 5.36 -7.98 12.13
CA SER A 214 6.76 -7.98 11.69
C SER A 214 7.46 -9.29 12.05
N ARG A 215 7.75 -10.08 11.01
CA ARG A 215 8.57 -11.29 11.09
C ARG A 215 10.01 -10.99 11.50
N THR A 216 10.54 -9.83 11.12
CA THR A 216 11.85 -9.34 11.56
C THR A 216 11.87 -9.14 13.07
N GLY A 217 10.82 -8.50 13.62
CA GLY A 217 10.64 -8.34 15.05
C GLY A 217 10.58 -9.68 15.78
N ALA A 218 9.84 -10.66 15.25
CA ALA A 218 9.77 -12.01 15.80
C ALA A 218 11.13 -12.75 15.73
N VAL A 219 11.79 -12.79 14.58
CA VAL A 219 13.10 -13.46 14.40
C VAL A 219 14.17 -12.84 15.30
N LEU A 220 14.23 -11.50 15.38
CA LEU A 220 15.21 -10.84 16.25
C LEU A 220 14.86 -10.99 17.75
N LEU A 221 13.58 -11.09 18.12
CA LEU A 221 13.17 -11.51 19.47
C LEU A 221 13.77 -12.90 19.80
N PHE A 222 13.67 -13.84 18.87
CA PHE A 222 14.16 -15.21 19.06
C PHE A 222 15.70 -15.33 19.07
N LEU A 223 16.39 -14.62 18.18
CA LEU A 223 17.85 -14.72 18.04
C LEU A 223 18.62 -13.85 19.03
N VAL A 224 18.03 -12.76 19.52
CA VAL A 224 18.75 -11.77 20.34
C VAL A 224 18.18 -11.69 21.76
N VAL A 225 16.87 -11.55 21.95
CA VAL A 225 16.29 -11.33 23.30
C VAL A 225 16.44 -12.58 24.17
N ALA A 226 16.10 -13.75 23.63
CA ALA A 226 16.11 -15.02 24.36
C ALA A 226 17.52 -15.43 24.82
N PRO A 227 18.55 -15.50 23.95
CA PRO A 227 19.91 -15.80 24.38
C PRO A 227 20.48 -14.73 25.32
N PHE A 228 20.20 -13.46 25.08
CA PHE A 228 20.73 -12.38 25.93
C PHE A 228 20.15 -12.43 27.35
N LEU A 229 18.87 -12.78 27.53
CA LEU A 229 18.28 -13.04 28.86
C LEU A 229 18.96 -14.21 29.58
N VAL A 230 19.28 -15.28 28.87
CA VAL A 230 19.99 -16.44 29.43
C VAL A 230 21.41 -16.07 29.83
N VAL A 231 22.16 -15.40 28.96
CA VAL A 231 23.53 -14.94 29.23
C VAL A 231 23.53 -14.03 30.46
N VAL A 232 22.67 -13.02 30.54
CA VAL A 232 22.63 -12.11 31.69
C VAL A 232 22.31 -12.84 32.97
N ARG A 233 21.35 -13.78 32.95
CA ARG A 233 20.98 -14.53 34.16
C ARG A 233 22.03 -15.53 34.59
N VAL A 234 22.69 -16.23 33.67
CA VAL A 234 23.83 -17.10 33.96
C VAL A 234 24.98 -16.29 34.57
N VAL A 235 25.18 -15.09 34.05
CA VAL A 235 26.22 -14.16 34.49
C VAL A 235 25.83 -13.54 35.85
N GLU A 236 24.56 -13.27 36.15
CA GLU A 236 24.14 -12.77 37.48
C GLU A 236 23.82 -13.88 38.50
N ALA A 237 23.77 -15.13 38.08
CA ALA A 237 23.46 -16.25 38.95
C ALA A 237 24.54 -16.37 40.03
N GLY A 238 24.20 -15.94 41.25
CA GLY A 238 24.95 -16.30 42.45
C GLY A 238 24.94 -17.82 42.67
N ARG A 239 25.76 -18.31 43.61
CA ARG A 239 25.87 -19.75 43.93
C ARG A 239 24.62 -20.37 44.56
N SER A 240 23.53 -19.62 44.75
CA SER A 240 22.35 -20.12 45.47
C SER A 240 21.47 -21.02 44.60
N LEU A 241 20.81 -22.00 45.22
CA LEU A 241 19.94 -22.94 44.52
C LEU A 241 18.73 -22.23 43.87
N ARG A 242 18.21 -21.18 44.52
CA ARG A 242 17.07 -20.39 44.02
C ARG A 242 17.41 -19.63 42.73
N SER A 243 18.61 -19.04 42.61
CA SER A 243 19.02 -18.36 41.37
C SER A 243 19.25 -19.35 40.22
N ARG A 244 19.77 -20.54 40.50
CA ARG A 244 19.94 -21.62 39.51
C ARG A 244 18.59 -22.15 39.01
N LEU A 245 17.65 -22.43 39.90
CA LEU A 245 16.30 -22.88 39.52
C LEU A 245 15.53 -21.81 38.73
N ALA A 246 15.65 -20.53 39.11
CA ALA A 246 15.07 -19.43 38.34
C ALA A 246 15.69 -19.32 36.94
N THR A 247 17.00 -19.53 36.81
CA THR A 247 17.69 -19.53 35.51
C THR A 247 17.20 -20.69 34.62
N VAL A 248 17.07 -21.90 35.17
CA VAL A 248 16.52 -23.06 34.47
C VAL A 248 15.06 -22.82 34.05
N GLY A 249 14.24 -22.22 34.93
CA GLY A 249 12.85 -21.86 34.61
C GLY A 249 12.75 -20.84 33.48
N VAL A 250 13.64 -19.86 33.42
CA VAL A 250 13.71 -18.88 32.30
C VAL A 250 14.11 -19.57 31.00
N VAL A 251 15.13 -20.44 31.03
CA VAL A 251 15.56 -21.20 29.84
C VAL A 251 14.42 -22.08 29.31
N LEU A 252 13.70 -22.77 30.19
CA LEU A 252 12.53 -23.58 29.84
C LEU A 252 11.36 -22.74 29.31
N ALA A 253 11.01 -21.63 29.96
CA ALA A 253 9.94 -20.75 29.49
C ALA A 253 10.26 -20.14 28.12
N VAL A 254 11.51 -19.76 27.90
CA VAL A 254 12.01 -19.30 26.60
C VAL A 254 11.94 -20.44 25.57
N ALA A 255 12.39 -21.65 25.89
CA ALA A 255 12.31 -22.81 25.00
C ALA A 255 10.87 -23.20 24.63
N VAL A 256 9.94 -23.18 25.59
CA VAL A 256 8.52 -23.45 25.35
C VAL A 256 7.90 -22.37 24.48
N THR A 257 8.22 -21.10 24.73
CA THR A 257 7.74 -19.98 23.89
C THR A 257 8.31 -20.06 22.48
N LEU A 258 9.57 -20.49 22.33
CA LEU A 258 10.21 -20.74 21.03
C LEU A 258 9.51 -21.87 20.26
N ILE A 259 9.23 -23.00 20.93
CA ILE A 259 8.54 -24.15 20.33
C ILE A 259 7.10 -23.78 19.97
N ALA A 260 6.37 -23.10 20.85
CA ALA A 260 5.00 -22.66 20.63
C ALA A 260 4.90 -21.62 19.51
N GLY A 261 5.81 -20.64 19.46
CA GLY A 261 5.88 -19.64 18.40
C GLY A 261 6.25 -20.23 17.04
N TRP A 262 7.19 -21.18 17.02
CA TRP A 262 7.56 -21.94 15.82
C TRP A 262 6.40 -22.81 15.31
N ASN A 263 5.72 -23.50 16.22
CA ASN A 263 4.56 -24.33 15.89
C ASN A 263 3.36 -23.47 15.45
N TRP A 264 3.14 -22.31 16.05
CA TRP A 264 2.14 -21.33 15.61
C TRP A 264 2.46 -20.80 14.20
N ALA A 265 3.71 -20.46 13.93
CA ALA A 265 4.15 -20.02 12.60
C ALA A 265 3.97 -21.11 11.54
N LYS A 266 4.16 -22.38 11.92
CA LYS A 266 3.87 -23.56 11.07
C LYS A 266 2.38 -23.88 10.94
N SER A 267 1.56 -23.59 11.96
CA SER A 267 0.14 -23.95 12.02
C SER A 267 -0.78 -22.89 11.43
N GLN A 268 -0.27 -21.74 11.00
CA GLN A 268 -1.02 -20.83 10.15
C GLN A 268 -1.35 -21.55 8.85
N PRO A 269 -2.63 -21.66 8.45
CA PRO A 269 -3.00 -22.35 7.20
C PRO A 269 -2.24 -21.72 6.03
N ILE A 270 -1.60 -22.58 5.23
CA ILE A 270 -1.03 -22.18 3.94
C ILE A 270 -2.21 -22.05 2.99
N ASP A 271 -2.85 -20.89 3.02
CA ASP A 271 -3.85 -20.51 2.02
C ASP A 271 -3.10 -19.97 0.78
N PRO A 272 -3.18 -20.65 -0.38
CA PRO A 272 -2.58 -20.17 -1.62
C PRO A 272 -3.15 -18.81 -2.08
N GLU A 273 -4.33 -18.42 -1.61
CA GLU A 273 -5.00 -17.14 -1.91
C GLU A 273 -4.78 -16.07 -0.82
N ALA A 274 -4.12 -16.37 0.31
CA ALA A 274 -3.89 -15.38 1.35
C ALA A 274 -2.80 -14.38 0.95
N SER A 275 -3.23 -13.17 0.61
CA SER A 275 -2.43 -11.97 0.27
C SER A 275 -1.55 -11.40 1.40
N GLY A 276 -1.24 -12.21 2.41
CA GLY A 276 -0.39 -11.89 3.55
C GLY A 276 1.10 -12.16 3.32
N ALA A 277 1.95 -11.60 4.18
CA ALA A 277 3.40 -11.83 4.17
C ALA A 277 3.79 -13.31 4.42
N SER A 278 2.84 -14.16 4.84
CA SER A 278 3.02 -15.59 5.07
C SER A 278 3.10 -16.42 3.80
N ALA A 279 2.14 -16.28 2.89
CA ALA A 279 2.11 -17.01 1.62
C ALA A 279 3.35 -16.72 0.75
N ARG A 280 3.77 -15.45 0.71
CA ARG A 280 4.96 -15.00 -0.04
C ARG A 280 6.26 -15.63 0.46
N VAL A 281 6.42 -15.84 1.75
CA VAL A 281 7.66 -16.45 2.30
C VAL A 281 7.67 -17.96 2.11
N SER A 282 6.52 -18.62 2.19
CA SER A 282 6.43 -20.05 1.88
C SER A 282 6.72 -20.30 0.40
N GLN A 283 6.17 -19.49 -0.51
CA GLN A 283 6.52 -19.51 -1.93
C GLN A 283 7.99 -19.13 -2.17
N LEU A 284 8.52 -18.15 -1.46
CA LEU A 284 9.92 -17.74 -1.56
C LEU A 284 10.88 -18.85 -1.08
N ALA A 285 10.57 -19.54 0.01
CA ALA A 285 11.37 -20.65 0.52
C ALA A 285 11.37 -21.82 -0.48
N VAL A 286 10.18 -22.21 -0.97
CA VAL A 286 10.03 -23.29 -1.96
C VAL A 286 10.70 -22.94 -3.30
N SER A 287 10.62 -21.69 -3.75
CA SER A 287 11.24 -21.23 -5.00
C SER A 287 12.76 -21.04 -4.89
N LEU A 288 13.28 -20.59 -3.75
CA LEU A 288 14.73 -20.53 -3.49
C LEU A 288 15.34 -21.94 -3.38
N GLU A 289 14.66 -22.87 -2.71
CA GLU A 289 15.10 -24.25 -2.52
C GLU A 289 15.10 -25.06 -3.84
N SER A 290 14.19 -24.73 -4.77
CA SER A 290 14.08 -25.41 -6.07
C SER A 290 14.82 -24.72 -7.22
N GLN A 291 14.99 -23.39 -7.21
CA GLN A 291 15.47 -22.62 -8.37
C GLN A 291 16.45 -21.49 -8.04
N GLY A 292 16.88 -21.35 -6.77
CA GLY A 292 17.87 -20.34 -6.37
C GLY A 292 17.45 -18.89 -6.71
N ALA A 293 18.37 -18.09 -7.25
CA ALA A 293 18.12 -16.67 -7.58
C ALA A 293 16.99 -16.46 -8.62
N VAL A 294 16.77 -17.45 -9.49
CA VAL A 294 15.67 -17.43 -10.48
C VAL A 294 14.31 -17.55 -9.78
N GLY A 295 14.24 -18.37 -8.72
CA GLY A 295 13.04 -18.51 -7.89
C GLY A 295 12.65 -17.22 -7.15
N LEU A 296 13.64 -16.47 -6.66
CA LEU A 296 13.43 -15.15 -6.04
C LEU A 296 12.86 -14.14 -7.04
N ALA A 297 13.37 -14.11 -8.29
CA ALA A 297 12.87 -13.21 -9.33
C ALA A 297 11.43 -13.51 -9.74
N LEU A 298 11.01 -14.78 -9.72
CA LEU A 298 9.65 -15.19 -10.04
C LEU A 298 8.66 -14.95 -8.89
N ALA A 299 9.11 -15.13 -7.64
CA ALA A 299 8.26 -14.98 -6.46
C ALA A 299 8.15 -13.53 -5.95
N ASP A 300 9.22 -12.74 -6.06
CA ASP A 300 9.27 -11.33 -5.63
C ASP A 300 10.24 -10.52 -6.53
N PRO A 301 9.76 -10.08 -7.71
CA PRO A 301 10.61 -9.44 -8.72
C PRO A 301 11.22 -8.12 -8.24
N ILE A 302 10.50 -7.33 -7.43
CA ILE A 302 11.02 -6.09 -6.86
C ILE A 302 12.17 -6.37 -5.90
N ARG A 303 12.07 -7.45 -5.11
CA ARG A 303 13.14 -7.86 -4.20
C ARG A 303 14.36 -8.39 -4.95
N ALA A 304 14.15 -9.15 -6.01
CA ALA A 304 15.24 -9.58 -6.89
C ALA A 304 15.95 -8.36 -7.52
N GLN A 305 15.19 -7.37 -7.97
CA GLN A 305 15.72 -6.13 -8.52
C GLN A 305 16.48 -5.32 -7.47
N MET A 306 15.94 -5.17 -6.24
CA MET A 306 16.65 -4.52 -5.13
C MET A 306 17.97 -5.21 -4.80
N LEU A 307 18.01 -6.55 -4.84
CA LEU A 307 19.25 -7.30 -4.63
C LEU A 307 20.24 -7.08 -5.77
N GLN A 308 19.78 -7.11 -7.03
CA GLN A 308 20.62 -6.84 -8.20
C GLN A 308 21.16 -5.41 -8.20
N THR A 309 20.32 -4.41 -7.95
CA THR A 309 20.73 -3.00 -7.82
C THR A 309 21.70 -2.81 -6.67
N GLY A 310 21.46 -3.46 -5.52
CA GLY A 310 22.40 -3.45 -4.39
C GLY A 310 23.74 -4.09 -4.73
N LEU A 311 23.75 -5.23 -5.44
CA LEU A 311 24.97 -5.91 -5.87
C LEU A 311 25.74 -5.14 -6.95
N ALA A 312 25.03 -4.49 -7.89
CA ALA A 312 25.65 -3.61 -8.87
C ALA A 312 26.31 -2.40 -8.17
N ALA A 313 25.63 -1.81 -7.20
CA ALA A 313 26.20 -0.71 -6.40
C ALA A 313 27.42 -1.15 -5.56
N VAL A 314 27.49 -2.41 -5.12
CA VAL A 314 28.69 -2.99 -4.49
C VAL A 314 29.84 -3.11 -5.48
N HIS A 315 29.56 -3.59 -6.70
CA HIS A 315 30.56 -3.77 -7.74
C HIS A 315 31.23 -2.45 -8.10
N ASP A 316 30.44 -1.37 -8.18
CA ASP A 316 30.91 -0.04 -8.55
C ASP A 316 31.26 0.86 -7.34
N ALA A 317 31.37 0.26 -6.15
CA ALA A 317 31.54 1.01 -4.91
C ALA A 317 32.88 1.78 -4.85
N SER A 318 32.78 3.10 -4.81
CA SER A 318 33.89 4.03 -4.60
C SER A 318 34.26 4.19 -3.11
N LEU A 319 35.38 4.87 -2.84
CA LEU A 319 35.78 5.20 -1.46
C LEU A 319 34.73 6.09 -0.77
N VAL A 320 34.22 7.09 -1.50
CA VAL A 320 33.14 8.00 -1.10
C VAL A 320 31.99 7.82 -2.08
N GLY A 321 30.83 7.42 -1.57
CA GLY A 321 29.67 7.10 -2.38
C GLY A 321 28.95 8.32 -2.99
N PRO A 322 28.03 8.08 -3.93
CA PRO A 322 27.27 9.11 -4.66
C PRO A 322 26.24 9.88 -3.81
N GLY A 323 26.01 9.49 -2.55
CA GLY A 323 25.11 10.16 -1.62
C GLY A 323 23.99 9.28 -1.11
N ILE A 324 23.41 9.68 0.03
CA ILE A 324 22.21 9.05 0.58
C ILE A 324 21.12 9.02 -0.48
N GLN A 325 20.41 7.89 -0.59
CA GLN A 325 19.32 7.68 -1.53
C GLN A 325 19.77 7.55 -2.99
N ALA A 326 21.05 7.33 -3.29
CA ALA A 326 21.50 7.05 -4.66
C ALA A 326 21.09 5.64 -5.13
N THR A 327 21.09 4.65 -4.24
CA THR A 327 20.78 3.26 -4.55
C THR A 327 19.28 3.00 -4.39
N GLN A 328 18.51 3.16 -5.47
CA GLN A 328 17.05 3.03 -5.49
C GLN A 328 16.57 2.09 -6.59
N VAL A 329 15.39 1.53 -6.37
CA VAL A 329 14.65 0.75 -7.36
C VAL A 329 13.28 1.38 -7.54
N GLU A 330 12.84 1.49 -8.79
CA GLU A 330 11.49 1.94 -9.11
C GLU A 330 10.46 0.87 -8.71
N THR A 331 9.46 1.28 -7.93
CA THR A 331 8.38 0.41 -7.45
C THR A 331 7.02 0.97 -7.86
N GLY A 332 5.95 0.20 -7.71
CA GLY A 332 4.58 0.67 -8.00
C GLY A 332 4.13 1.90 -7.20
N VAL A 333 4.87 2.28 -6.15
CA VAL A 333 4.62 3.47 -5.32
C VAL A 333 5.71 4.55 -5.48
N GLY A 334 6.52 4.45 -6.54
CA GLY A 334 7.63 5.37 -6.83
C GLY A 334 9.01 4.79 -6.50
N LEU A 335 10.04 5.64 -6.53
CA LEU A 335 11.41 5.23 -6.24
C LEU A 335 11.57 4.86 -4.77
N MET A 336 12.04 3.64 -4.52
CA MET A 336 12.26 3.11 -3.19
C MET A 336 13.76 2.81 -2.99
N PRO A 337 14.37 3.28 -1.89
CA PRO A 337 15.75 2.91 -1.56
C PRO A 337 15.90 1.39 -1.41
N VAL A 338 17.06 0.84 -1.77
CA VAL A 338 17.35 -0.58 -1.56
C VAL A 338 17.40 -0.86 -0.05
N HIS A 339 16.47 -1.69 0.45
CA HIS A 339 16.29 -1.93 1.89
C HIS A 339 17.25 -2.98 2.48
N MET A 340 18.52 -2.98 2.05
CA MET A 340 19.60 -3.84 2.56
C MET A 340 20.67 -2.96 3.17
N THR A 341 20.67 -2.79 4.49
CA THR A 341 21.47 -1.75 5.16
C THR A 341 22.95 -1.76 4.76
N TYR A 342 23.62 -2.91 4.69
CA TYR A 342 25.04 -2.94 4.30
C TYR A 342 25.28 -2.68 2.80
N LEU A 343 24.44 -3.23 1.91
CA LEU A 343 24.51 -2.95 0.47
C LEU A 343 24.20 -1.50 0.15
N GLN A 344 23.18 -0.95 0.82
CA GLN A 344 22.76 0.43 0.68
C GLN A 344 23.81 1.38 1.26
N LEU A 345 24.40 1.08 2.42
CA LEU A 345 25.47 1.89 2.98
C LEU A 345 26.68 1.91 2.05
N LEU A 346 27.04 0.77 1.46
CA LEU A 346 28.15 0.71 0.52
C LEU A 346 27.82 1.44 -0.79
N GLY A 347 26.60 1.26 -1.33
CA GLY A 347 26.17 1.90 -2.57
C GLY A 347 25.93 3.41 -2.44
N ASP A 348 25.42 3.89 -1.31
CA ASP A 348 25.11 5.31 -1.08
C ASP A 348 26.33 6.07 -0.53
N LEU A 349 27.06 5.48 0.42
CA LEU A 349 28.12 6.16 1.18
C LEU A 349 29.54 5.69 0.83
N GLY A 350 29.67 4.62 0.03
CA GLY A 350 30.97 4.03 -0.33
C GLY A 350 31.62 3.25 0.80
N TRP A 351 32.85 2.80 0.56
CA TRP A 351 33.64 2.02 1.52
C TRP A 351 33.85 2.74 2.84
N LEU A 352 34.03 4.07 2.80
CA LEU A 352 34.22 4.89 4.00
C LEU A 352 32.97 4.87 4.88
N GLY A 353 31.76 4.92 4.30
CA GLY A 353 30.51 4.83 5.04
C GLY A 353 30.26 3.45 5.65
N LEU A 354 30.53 2.37 4.90
CA LEU A 354 30.41 1.00 5.41
C LEU A 354 31.40 0.76 6.58
N LEU A 355 32.67 1.13 6.43
CA LEU A 355 33.68 0.96 7.48
C LEU A 355 33.37 1.80 8.72
N ALA A 356 32.88 3.03 8.53
CA ALA A 356 32.46 3.88 9.64
C ALA A 356 31.24 3.30 10.37
N TYR A 357 30.27 2.73 9.64
CA TYR A 357 29.16 2.00 10.23
C TYR A 357 29.64 0.76 11.00
N LEU A 358 30.47 -0.10 10.40
CA LEU A 358 31.01 -1.28 11.09
C LEU A 358 31.80 -0.88 12.34
N SER A 359 32.56 0.22 12.28
CA SER A 359 33.26 0.77 13.44
C SER A 359 32.28 1.22 14.53
N LEU A 360 31.19 1.90 14.17
CA LEU A 360 30.15 2.33 15.11
C LEU A 360 29.56 1.14 15.87
N VAL A 361 29.37 0.02 15.18
CA VAL A 361 28.69 -1.15 15.76
C VAL A 361 29.66 -2.14 16.42
N LEU A 362 30.94 -2.16 16.06
CA LEU A 362 31.91 -3.12 16.63
C LEU A 362 32.86 -2.51 17.67
N ALA A 363 33.10 -1.19 17.64
CA ALA A 363 34.13 -0.55 18.48
C ALA A 363 33.87 -0.65 20.00
N TRP A 364 32.62 -0.91 20.42
CA TRP A 364 32.26 -1.07 21.83
C TRP A 364 32.38 -2.52 22.35
N LEU A 365 32.47 -3.52 21.47
CA LEU A 365 32.57 -4.93 21.88
C LEU A 365 33.75 -5.22 22.83
N PRO A 366 34.97 -4.67 22.62
CA PRO A 366 36.08 -4.88 23.55
C PRO A 366 35.85 -4.33 24.96
N TRP A 367 34.91 -3.37 25.10
CA TRP A 367 34.61 -2.69 26.36
C TRP A 367 33.51 -3.40 27.15
N LEU A 368 32.80 -4.34 26.50
CA LEU A 368 31.66 -5.06 27.06
C LEU A 368 31.97 -5.79 28.37
N PRO A 369 33.10 -6.52 28.53
CA PRO A 369 33.39 -7.22 29.79
C PRO A 369 33.53 -6.26 30.98
N ARG A 370 34.15 -5.10 30.76
CA ARG A 370 34.32 -4.07 31.79
C ARG A 370 32.99 -3.40 32.12
N ALA A 371 32.20 -3.05 31.10
CA ALA A 371 30.85 -2.50 31.28
C ALA A 371 29.98 -3.47 32.10
N TRP A 372 30.04 -4.76 31.79
CA TRP A 372 29.30 -5.80 32.52
C TRP A 372 29.70 -5.89 33.99
N ALA A 373 31.01 -5.88 34.27
CA ALA A 373 31.52 -5.93 35.64
C ALA A 373 31.08 -4.71 36.46
N ASN A 374 30.99 -3.53 35.84
CA ASN A 374 30.53 -2.31 36.49
C ASN A 374 29.03 -2.34 36.77
N ILE A 375 28.21 -2.80 35.81
CA ILE A 375 26.75 -2.89 35.99
C ILE A 375 26.40 -3.83 37.16
N ARG A 376 27.09 -4.97 37.29
CA ARG A 376 26.89 -5.89 38.43
C ARG A 376 27.15 -5.27 39.81
N ARG A 377 27.95 -4.20 39.89
CA ARG A 377 28.25 -3.51 41.16
C ARG A 377 27.17 -2.52 41.56
N LEU A 378 26.23 -2.20 40.67
CA LEU A 378 25.09 -1.34 40.99
C LEU A 378 24.14 -2.07 41.95
N SER A 379 23.65 -1.37 42.98
CA SER A 379 22.78 -1.95 44.02
C SER A 379 21.33 -2.10 43.56
N SER A 380 20.81 -1.17 42.76
CA SER A 380 19.43 -1.14 42.27
C SER A 380 19.21 -2.07 41.06
N ALA A 381 18.19 -2.94 41.07
CA ALA A 381 17.90 -3.75 39.88
C ALA A 381 17.29 -2.92 38.75
N ALA A 382 16.56 -1.84 39.06
CA ALA A 382 16.10 -0.86 38.07
C ALA A 382 17.26 -0.21 37.28
N GLU A 383 18.35 0.15 37.97
CA GLU A 383 19.53 0.71 37.30
C GLU A 383 20.26 -0.35 36.47
N ARG A 384 20.42 -1.57 37.00
CA ARG A 384 20.99 -2.68 36.23
C ARG A 384 20.18 -2.99 34.97
N ALA A 385 18.84 -3.01 35.10
CA ALA A 385 17.92 -3.23 34.00
C ALA A 385 18.11 -2.18 32.89
N LEU A 386 18.31 -0.92 33.26
CA LEU A 386 18.51 0.16 32.29
C LEU A 386 19.78 -0.07 31.44
N TYR A 387 20.93 -0.31 32.08
CA TYR A 387 22.21 -0.44 31.37
C TYR A 387 22.35 -1.76 30.61
N TYR A 388 21.81 -2.86 31.13
CA TYR A 388 21.75 -4.10 30.34
C TYR A 388 20.78 -3.98 29.16
N ASN A 389 19.67 -3.23 29.29
CA ASN A 389 18.79 -2.94 28.16
C ASN A 389 19.51 -2.13 27.09
N ALA A 390 20.37 -1.18 27.49
CA ALA A 390 21.21 -0.44 26.56
C ALA A 390 22.14 -1.35 25.76
N ILE A 391 22.81 -2.30 26.44
CA ILE A 391 23.64 -3.33 25.80
C ILE A 391 22.81 -4.20 24.86
N PHE A 392 21.64 -4.65 25.32
CA PHE A 392 20.70 -5.41 24.49
C PHE A 392 20.36 -4.65 23.21
N LEU A 393 20.03 -3.36 23.30
CA LEU A 393 19.69 -2.55 22.13
C LEU A 393 20.87 -2.40 21.17
N LEU A 394 22.10 -2.25 21.67
CA LEU A 394 23.28 -2.21 20.81
C LEU A 394 23.47 -3.53 20.04
N PHE A 395 23.31 -4.68 20.70
CA PHE A 395 23.32 -5.98 20.02
C PHE A 395 22.14 -6.13 19.06
N PHE A 396 20.96 -5.70 19.48
CA PHE A 396 19.75 -5.77 18.68
C PHE A 396 19.92 -4.97 17.40
N PHE A 397 20.39 -3.73 17.45
CA PHE A 397 20.60 -2.89 16.28
C PHE A 397 21.80 -3.36 15.43
N LEU A 398 22.81 -3.99 16.03
CA LEU A 398 23.87 -4.72 15.29
C LEU A 398 23.27 -5.83 14.44
N PHE A 399 22.51 -6.73 15.05
CA PHE A 399 21.86 -7.83 14.33
C PHE A 399 20.78 -7.35 13.37
N ALA A 400 19.97 -6.37 13.76
CA ALA A 400 18.94 -5.79 12.92
C ALA A 400 19.54 -5.05 11.72
N GLY A 401 20.70 -4.41 11.85
CA GLY A 401 21.39 -3.72 10.76
C GLY A 401 22.17 -4.67 9.85
N LEU A 402 22.77 -5.73 10.40
CA LEU A 402 23.47 -6.76 9.62
C LEU A 402 22.52 -7.73 8.93
N LEU A 403 21.40 -8.07 9.58
CA LEU A 403 20.44 -9.07 9.12
C LEU A 403 19.11 -8.46 8.68
N HIS A 404 18.97 -7.13 8.54
CA HIS A 404 17.69 -6.49 8.21
C HIS A 404 17.02 -7.25 7.05
N PRO A 405 15.95 -8.03 7.30
CA PRO A 405 15.36 -8.80 6.24
C PRO A 405 14.65 -7.86 5.26
N LEU A 406 14.76 -8.24 3.99
CA LEU A 406 14.07 -7.69 2.85
C LEU A 406 12.57 -7.51 3.18
N ALA A 407 12.16 -6.27 3.41
CA ALA A 407 10.77 -5.88 3.54
C ALA A 407 10.53 -4.65 2.67
N SER A 408 10.32 -4.91 1.38
CA SER A 408 9.50 -4.04 0.53
C SER A 408 8.23 -4.83 0.21
N ARG A 409 7.08 -4.27 0.57
CA ARG A 409 5.78 -4.83 0.20
C ARG A 409 5.53 -4.39 -1.24
N ALA A 410 6.08 -5.12 -2.21
CA ALA A 410 5.50 -5.12 -3.53
C ALA A 410 4.19 -5.91 -3.44
N MET A 411 3.06 -5.23 -3.66
CA MET A 411 1.89 -5.95 -4.16
C MET A 411 2.32 -6.49 -5.54
N PRO A 412 2.12 -7.78 -5.85
CA PRO A 412 2.36 -8.23 -7.22
C PRO A 412 1.52 -7.36 -8.16
N ARG A 413 2.14 -6.81 -9.21
CA ARG A 413 1.46 -5.99 -10.21
C ARG A 413 0.19 -6.74 -10.67
N PRO A 414 -0.97 -6.08 -10.76
CA PRO A 414 -2.20 -6.73 -11.19
C PRO A 414 -1.99 -7.34 -12.58
N ARG A 415 -2.27 -8.63 -12.73
CA ARG A 415 -2.23 -9.25 -14.05
C ARG A 415 -3.44 -8.78 -14.83
N LEU A 416 -3.21 -8.35 -16.07
CA LEU A 416 -4.21 -7.71 -16.93
C LEU A 416 -4.37 -8.53 -18.22
N SER A 417 -5.62 -8.70 -18.63
CA SER A 417 -5.97 -9.12 -19.99
C SER A 417 -6.62 -7.95 -20.71
N VAL A 418 -6.27 -7.73 -21.98
CA VAL A 418 -6.97 -6.78 -22.86
C VAL A 418 -7.85 -7.59 -23.80
N VAL A 419 -9.16 -7.36 -23.71
CA VAL A 419 -10.16 -7.98 -24.60
C VAL A 419 -10.58 -6.93 -25.64
N ILE A 420 -10.31 -7.24 -26.90
CA ILE A 420 -10.70 -6.45 -28.06
C ILE A 420 -11.81 -7.20 -28.80
N THR A 421 -12.96 -6.57 -29.00
CA THR A 421 -14.06 -7.17 -29.76
C THR A 421 -14.20 -6.52 -31.12
N THR A 422 -14.36 -7.33 -32.18
CA THR A 422 -14.44 -6.82 -33.56
C THR A 422 -15.49 -7.55 -34.40
N HIS A 423 -16.03 -6.86 -35.41
CA HIS A 423 -16.95 -7.41 -36.42
C HIS A 423 -16.85 -6.62 -37.72
N ASP A 424 -16.45 -7.26 -38.81
CA ASP A 424 -16.34 -6.67 -40.15
C ASP A 424 -15.50 -5.36 -40.17
N ARG A 425 -14.36 -5.35 -39.45
CA ARG A 425 -13.52 -4.15 -39.19
C ARG A 425 -12.02 -4.42 -39.33
N ALA A 426 -11.62 -5.18 -40.36
CA ALA A 426 -10.20 -5.50 -40.61
C ALA A 426 -9.29 -4.26 -40.65
N ALA A 427 -9.78 -3.14 -41.20
CA ALA A 427 -9.02 -1.90 -41.30
C ALA A 427 -8.76 -1.20 -39.96
N LEU A 428 -9.53 -1.51 -38.90
CA LEU A 428 -9.44 -0.84 -37.60
C LEU A 428 -8.78 -1.71 -36.54
N VAL A 429 -9.19 -2.99 -36.43
CA VAL A 429 -8.78 -3.86 -35.31
C VAL A 429 -7.25 -3.96 -35.13
N GLY A 430 -6.49 -3.86 -36.23
CA GLY A 430 -5.03 -3.86 -36.18
C GLY A 430 -4.44 -2.75 -35.31
N ARG A 431 -5.02 -1.54 -35.32
CA ARG A 431 -4.53 -0.41 -34.51
C ARG A 431 -4.78 -0.64 -33.01
N ALA A 432 -5.94 -1.19 -32.66
CA ALA A 432 -6.29 -1.51 -31.29
C ALA A 432 -5.35 -2.58 -30.75
N ILE A 433 -5.12 -3.64 -31.52
CA ILE A 433 -4.17 -4.72 -31.20
C ILE A 433 -2.75 -4.17 -31.02
N GLN A 434 -2.26 -3.37 -31.96
CA GLN A 434 -0.93 -2.76 -31.87
C GLN A 434 -0.79 -1.87 -30.64
N SER A 435 -1.81 -1.06 -30.31
CA SER A 435 -1.77 -0.21 -29.11
C SER A 435 -1.67 -1.02 -27.82
N ALA A 436 -2.34 -2.18 -27.74
CA ALA A 436 -2.26 -3.09 -26.61
C ALA A 436 -0.90 -3.79 -26.52
N LEU A 437 -0.39 -4.30 -27.64
CA LEU A 437 0.91 -4.97 -27.70
C LEU A 437 2.09 -4.02 -27.47
N SER A 438 1.90 -2.72 -27.74
CA SER A 438 2.92 -1.68 -27.48
C SER A 438 3.06 -1.29 -26.02
N GLN A 439 2.19 -1.79 -25.13
CA GLN A 439 2.30 -1.53 -23.70
C GLN A 439 3.48 -2.30 -23.11
N ASP A 440 4.33 -1.61 -22.36
CA ASP A 440 5.40 -2.24 -21.58
C ASP A 440 4.80 -2.92 -20.33
N TRP A 441 4.13 -4.06 -20.55
CA TRP A 441 3.45 -4.81 -19.51
C TRP A 441 3.81 -6.30 -19.55
N PRO A 442 4.68 -6.77 -18.63
CA PRO A 442 5.12 -8.16 -18.61
C PRO A 442 3.95 -9.14 -18.41
N GLY A 443 3.85 -10.13 -19.28
CA GLY A 443 2.83 -11.17 -19.21
C GLY A 443 1.42 -10.70 -19.58
N LEU A 444 1.28 -9.61 -20.34
CA LEU A 444 0.00 -9.16 -20.88
C LEU A 444 -0.66 -10.24 -21.73
N GLU A 445 -1.91 -10.57 -21.43
CA GLU A 445 -2.75 -11.39 -22.31
C GLU A 445 -3.58 -10.46 -23.20
N VAL A 446 -3.48 -10.61 -24.52
CA VAL A 446 -4.34 -9.90 -25.48
C VAL A 446 -5.26 -10.91 -26.14
N ILE A 447 -6.57 -10.70 -26.00
CA ILE A 447 -7.62 -11.56 -26.56
C ILE A 447 -8.39 -10.76 -27.58
N VAL A 448 -8.47 -11.26 -28.80
CA VAL A 448 -9.30 -10.69 -29.86
C VAL A 448 -10.50 -11.59 -30.06
N VAL A 449 -11.70 -11.07 -29.81
CA VAL A 449 -12.96 -11.76 -30.05
C VAL A 449 -13.60 -11.23 -31.33
N ASP A 450 -13.57 -12.04 -32.37
CA ASP A 450 -14.29 -11.80 -33.61
C ASP A 450 -15.73 -12.32 -33.51
N ASP A 451 -16.69 -11.41 -33.57
CA ASP A 451 -18.13 -11.70 -33.57
C ASP A 451 -18.62 -12.16 -34.96
N GLY A 452 -17.92 -13.10 -35.58
CA GLY A 452 -18.32 -13.73 -36.84
C GLY A 452 -18.16 -12.85 -38.08
N SER A 453 -17.02 -12.16 -38.21
CA SER A 453 -16.66 -11.35 -39.36
C SER A 453 -16.62 -12.15 -40.65
N ARG A 454 -16.97 -11.47 -41.74
CA ARG A 454 -17.04 -11.97 -43.12
C ARG A 454 -16.06 -11.24 -44.05
N ASP A 455 -15.44 -10.17 -43.58
CA ASP A 455 -14.34 -9.49 -44.24
C ASP A 455 -13.00 -10.19 -43.96
N ALA A 456 -11.88 -9.53 -44.26
CA ALA A 456 -10.53 -10.08 -44.06
C ALA A 456 -10.04 -10.08 -42.60
N THR A 457 -10.91 -9.78 -41.62
CA THR A 457 -10.55 -9.75 -40.19
C THR A 457 -9.94 -11.08 -39.71
N PRO A 458 -10.51 -12.26 -40.03
CA PRO A 458 -9.97 -13.52 -39.56
C PRO A 458 -8.58 -13.85 -40.09
N GLU A 459 -8.30 -13.49 -41.34
CA GLU A 459 -6.99 -13.67 -41.97
C GLU A 459 -5.99 -12.70 -41.36
N LEU A 460 -6.35 -11.42 -41.27
CA LEU A 460 -5.51 -10.36 -40.69
C LEU A 460 -5.06 -10.71 -39.27
N VAL A 461 -5.99 -11.09 -38.38
CA VAL A 461 -5.66 -11.33 -36.97
C VAL A 461 -4.77 -12.56 -36.81
N ARG A 462 -5.05 -13.64 -37.54
CA ARG A 462 -4.26 -14.88 -37.45
C ARG A 462 -2.85 -14.73 -38.02
N GLU A 463 -2.70 -14.01 -39.13
CA GLU A 463 -1.43 -13.89 -39.84
C GLU A 463 -0.55 -12.77 -39.26
N ALA A 464 -1.11 -11.59 -38.99
CA ALA A 464 -0.33 -10.43 -38.57
C ALA A 464 -0.07 -10.39 -37.04
N TYR A 465 -0.89 -11.09 -36.25
CA TYR A 465 -0.82 -11.06 -34.79
C TYR A 465 -0.84 -12.46 -34.15
N PRO A 466 0.04 -13.41 -34.54
CA PRO A 466 0.03 -14.78 -34.02
C PRO A 466 0.20 -14.89 -32.49
N GLN A 467 0.72 -13.85 -31.85
CA GLN A 467 0.88 -13.75 -30.40
C GLN A 467 -0.41 -13.43 -29.64
N VAL A 468 -1.49 -12.97 -30.31
CA VAL A 468 -2.77 -12.69 -29.64
C VAL A 468 -3.64 -13.93 -29.62
N ARG A 469 -4.43 -14.09 -28.55
CA ARG A 469 -5.40 -15.17 -28.46
C ARG A 469 -6.66 -14.81 -29.24
N TYR A 470 -6.81 -15.41 -30.41
CA TYR A 470 -7.94 -15.14 -31.29
C TYR A 470 -9.11 -16.10 -31.06
N LEU A 471 -10.30 -15.55 -30.79
CA LEU A 471 -11.55 -16.28 -30.56
C LEU A 471 -12.58 -15.82 -31.59
N ARG A 472 -13.03 -16.74 -32.45
CA ARG A 472 -14.03 -16.41 -33.48
C ARG A 472 -15.35 -17.11 -33.20
N GLN A 473 -16.44 -16.35 -33.22
CA GLN A 473 -17.79 -16.88 -33.18
C GLN A 473 -18.24 -17.35 -34.56
N ALA A 474 -19.08 -18.38 -34.61
CA ALA A 474 -19.60 -18.90 -35.88
C ALA A 474 -20.51 -17.89 -36.59
N THR A 475 -21.26 -17.10 -35.84
CA THR A 475 -22.19 -16.08 -36.32
C THR A 475 -22.22 -14.90 -35.35
N SER A 476 -22.46 -13.69 -35.86
CA SER A 476 -22.58 -12.50 -35.00
C SER A 476 -23.71 -12.61 -33.99
N GLN A 477 -23.36 -12.42 -32.71
CA GLN A 477 -24.26 -12.35 -31.58
C GLN A 477 -24.37 -10.92 -31.01
N GLY A 478 -23.54 -10.00 -31.47
CA GLY A 478 -23.47 -8.61 -31.05
C GLY A 478 -22.33 -8.33 -30.05
N PRO A 479 -22.12 -7.05 -29.72
CA PRO A 479 -20.96 -6.61 -28.94
C PRO A 479 -20.95 -7.16 -27.50
N GLY A 480 -22.10 -7.23 -26.85
CA GLY A 480 -22.20 -7.72 -25.48
C GLY A 480 -21.78 -9.20 -25.33
N PRO A 481 -22.37 -10.12 -26.11
CA PRO A 481 -21.95 -11.53 -26.12
C PRO A 481 -20.46 -11.71 -26.47
N ALA A 482 -19.92 -10.93 -27.39
CA ALA A 482 -18.48 -10.96 -27.72
C ALA A 482 -17.61 -10.53 -26.52
N ARG A 483 -17.95 -9.44 -25.83
CA ARG A 483 -17.22 -8.99 -24.62
C ARG A 483 -17.29 -10.03 -23.50
N ASN A 484 -18.48 -10.59 -23.26
CA ASN A 484 -18.65 -11.67 -22.29
C ASN A 484 -17.83 -12.92 -22.65
N CYS A 485 -17.70 -13.25 -23.93
CA CYS A 485 -16.85 -14.35 -24.39
C CYS A 485 -15.37 -14.10 -24.03
N GLY A 486 -14.88 -12.88 -24.32
CA GLY A 486 -13.52 -12.48 -23.97
C GLY A 486 -13.26 -12.48 -22.47
N ILE A 487 -14.18 -11.93 -21.66
CA ILE A 487 -14.08 -11.93 -20.20
C ILE A 487 -13.99 -13.36 -19.64
N ARG A 488 -14.79 -14.30 -20.15
CA ARG A 488 -14.74 -15.71 -19.72
C ARG A 488 -13.48 -16.42 -20.17
N ALA A 489 -12.90 -16.01 -21.30
CA ALA A 489 -11.69 -16.62 -21.81
C ALA A 489 -10.43 -16.09 -21.12
N ALA A 490 -10.47 -14.87 -20.59
CA ALA A 490 -9.37 -14.24 -19.90
C ALA A 490 -8.90 -15.07 -18.69
N THR A 491 -7.58 -15.19 -18.57
CA THR A 491 -6.92 -15.97 -17.52
C THR A 491 -6.46 -15.11 -16.35
N HIS A 492 -6.39 -13.79 -16.54
CA HIS A 492 -5.96 -12.85 -15.52
C HIS A 492 -7.11 -12.27 -14.68
N GLU A 493 -6.76 -11.76 -13.49
CA GLU A 493 -7.71 -11.19 -12.51
C GLU A 493 -8.49 -10.00 -13.10
N TRP A 494 -7.79 -9.14 -13.83
CA TRP A 494 -8.34 -7.89 -14.37
C TRP A 494 -8.43 -7.95 -15.88
N VAL A 495 -9.58 -7.52 -16.42
CA VAL A 495 -9.87 -7.54 -17.85
C VAL A 495 -10.25 -6.15 -18.31
N LEU A 496 -9.38 -5.51 -19.10
CA LEU A 496 -9.67 -4.25 -19.77
C LEU A 496 -10.43 -4.54 -21.07
N ILE A 497 -11.55 -3.85 -21.28
CA ILE A 497 -12.30 -3.91 -22.54
C ILE A 497 -11.87 -2.75 -23.43
N LEU A 498 -11.37 -3.06 -24.62
CA LEU A 498 -10.96 -2.09 -25.62
C LEU A 498 -11.79 -2.28 -26.90
N ASP A 499 -12.34 -1.18 -27.43
CA ASP A 499 -13.06 -1.22 -28.70
C ASP A 499 -12.07 -1.28 -29.88
N ASP A 500 -12.46 -1.95 -30.96
CA ASP A 500 -11.57 -2.16 -32.12
C ASP A 500 -11.27 -0.89 -32.91
N ASP A 501 -12.05 0.17 -32.68
CA ASP A 501 -11.81 1.51 -33.19
C ASP A 501 -11.13 2.46 -32.20
N ASP A 502 -10.67 1.98 -31.05
CA ASP A 502 -9.93 2.78 -30.07
C ASP A 502 -8.46 2.35 -29.96
N THR A 503 -7.65 3.17 -29.28
CA THR A 503 -6.25 2.85 -28.99
C THR A 503 -5.90 3.14 -27.54
N LEU A 504 -5.15 2.26 -26.89
CA LEU A 504 -4.58 2.55 -25.57
C LEU A 504 -3.53 3.65 -25.67
N LEU A 505 -3.54 4.57 -24.72
CA LEU A 505 -2.50 5.58 -24.58
C LEU A 505 -1.19 4.93 -24.07
N PRO A 506 -0.02 5.57 -24.28
CA PRO A 506 1.22 5.11 -23.66
C PRO A 506 1.07 5.00 -22.14
N GLN A 507 1.60 3.92 -21.56
CA GLN A 507 1.56 3.64 -20.11
C GLN A 507 0.16 3.46 -19.52
N ALA A 508 -0.89 3.30 -20.33
CA ALA A 508 -2.25 3.09 -19.86
C ALA A 508 -2.37 1.95 -18.83
N LEU A 509 -1.73 0.81 -19.09
CA LEU A 509 -1.77 -0.34 -18.16
C LEU A 509 -1.02 -0.05 -16.85
N ALA A 510 0.06 0.73 -16.89
CA ALA A 510 0.78 1.16 -15.70
C ALA A 510 -0.06 2.13 -14.85
N HIS A 511 -0.79 3.05 -15.48
CA HIS A 511 -1.70 3.95 -14.78
C HIS A 511 -2.87 3.19 -14.12
N ILE A 512 -3.47 2.23 -14.84
CA ILE A 512 -4.54 1.38 -14.29
C ILE A 512 -4.02 0.57 -13.10
N ALA A 513 -2.84 -0.04 -13.23
CA ALA A 513 -2.23 -0.79 -12.15
C ALA A 513 -1.95 0.09 -10.92
N SER A 514 -1.39 1.28 -11.14
CA SER A 514 -1.14 2.27 -10.08
C SER A 514 -2.44 2.68 -9.38
N ALA A 515 -3.53 2.87 -10.13
CA ALA A 515 -4.84 3.15 -9.56
C ALA A 515 -5.38 1.99 -8.70
N ILE A 516 -5.28 0.75 -9.17
CA ILE A 516 -5.70 -0.44 -8.41
C ILE A 516 -4.85 -0.63 -7.14
N GLU A 517 -3.54 -0.39 -7.22
CA GLU A 517 -2.62 -0.51 -6.09
C GLU A 517 -2.80 0.63 -5.08
N GLY A 518 -3.03 1.85 -5.57
CA GLY A 518 -3.27 3.05 -4.76
C GLY A 518 -4.64 3.10 -4.10
N PHE A 519 -5.60 2.33 -4.61
CA PHE A 519 -6.93 2.18 -4.03
C PHE A 519 -7.25 0.71 -3.74
N PRO A 520 -6.74 0.12 -2.64
CA PRO A 520 -6.91 -1.31 -2.35
C PRO A 520 -8.38 -1.80 -2.31
N ALA A 521 -9.31 -0.93 -1.93
CA ALA A 521 -10.75 -1.22 -1.95
C ALA A 521 -11.29 -1.47 -3.37
N ALA A 522 -10.57 -1.07 -4.43
CA ALA A 522 -10.90 -1.39 -5.82
C ALA A 522 -11.12 -2.89 -6.05
N ARG A 523 -10.43 -3.75 -5.29
CA ARG A 523 -10.55 -5.22 -5.38
C ARG A 523 -11.90 -5.77 -4.88
N GLU A 524 -12.73 -4.92 -4.27
CA GLU A 524 -14.08 -5.25 -3.80
C GLU A 524 -15.17 -4.84 -4.81
N TYR A 525 -14.79 -4.20 -5.93
CA TYR A 525 -15.72 -3.74 -6.96
C TYR A 525 -15.61 -4.61 -8.22
N PRO A 526 -16.75 -5.04 -8.80
CA PRO A 526 -16.73 -5.90 -9.99
C PRO A 526 -16.23 -5.17 -11.24
N VAL A 527 -16.31 -3.85 -11.23
CA VAL A 527 -15.95 -2.97 -12.36
C VAL A 527 -15.27 -1.72 -11.82
N LEU A 528 -14.16 -1.37 -12.45
CA LEU A 528 -13.49 -0.07 -12.38
C LEU A 528 -13.66 0.63 -13.73
N GLN A 529 -13.57 1.95 -13.77
CA GLN A 529 -13.57 2.66 -15.05
C GLN A 529 -12.61 3.85 -15.09
N PHE A 530 -12.08 4.09 -16.28
CA PHE A 530 -11.08 5.11 -16.54
C PHE A 530 -11.53 5.94 -17.74
N ALA A 531 -11.42 7.26 -17.66
CA ALA A 531 -11.85 8.12 -18.75
C ALA A 531 -11.09 7.80 -20.05
N ARG A 532 -11.79 7.91 -21.19
CA ARG A 532 -11.15 8.02 -22.50
C ARG A 532 -10.89 9.49 -22.82
N THR A 533 -10.27 9.81 -23.96
CA THR A 533 -9.94 11.21 -24.31
C THR A 533 -11.13 12.16 -24.40
N ASN A 534 -12.36 11.65 -24.57
CA ASN A 534 -13.60 12.45 -24.52
C ASN A 534 -14.33 12.35 -23.16
N GLY A 535 -13.83 11.54 -22.23
CA GLY A 535 -14.42 11.25 -20.93
C GLY A 535 -14.16 12.38 -19.93
N ILE A 536 -15.22 12.79 -19.24
CA ILE A 536 -15.21 13.85 -18.25
C ILE A 536 -15.90 13.34 -16.98
N ALA A 537 -15.20 13.46 -15.86
CA ALA A 537 -15.73 13.19 -14.52
C ALA A 537 -15.62 14.44 -13.64
N PRO A 538 -16.50 14.62 -12.64
CA PRO A 538 -16.54 15.83 -11.82
C PRO A 538 -15.36 15.96 -10.85
N GLN A 539 -14.60 14.88 -10.62
CA GLN A 539 -13.42 14.83 -9.75
C GLN A 539 -12.37 13.90 -10.36
N GLU A 540 -11.10 14.04 -9.96
CA GLU A 540 -10.01 13.17 -10.44
C GLU A 540 -10.26 11.69 -10.13
N HIS A 541 -10.91 11.39 -9.00
CA HIS A 541 -11.34 10.05 -8.61
C HIS A 541 -12.63 10.11 -7.77
N LEU A 542 -13.59 9.23 -8.05
CA LEU A 542 -14.83 9.08 -7.28
C LEU A 542 -15.42 7.66 -7.43
N VAL A 543 -16.33 7.26 -6.54
CA VAL A 543 -17.13 6.04 -6.71
C VAL A 543 -18.48 6.40 -7.33
N ALA A 544 -18.60 6.22 -8.64
CA ALA A 544 -19.76 6.65 -9.41
C ALA A 544 -21.00 5.87 -9.01
N ARG A 545 -22.09 6.61 -8.81
CA ARG A 545 -23.42 6.09 -8.51
C ARG A 545 -24.33 6.28 -9.70
N LEU A 546 -25.47 5.58 -9.69
CA LEU A 546 -26.48 5.71 -10.74
C LEU A 546 -26.89 7.17 -10.99
N HIS A 547 -26.98 7.98 -9.95
CA HIS A 547 -27.28 9.41 -10.09
C HIS A 547 -26.27 10.16 -10.96
N ASP A 548 -24.98 9.81 -10.93
CA ASP A 548 -23.94 10.51 -11.68
C ASP A 548 -24.08 10.27 -13.20
N TYR A 549 -24.55 9.09 -13.59
CA TYR A 549 -24.91 8.77 -14.97
C TYR A 549 -26.18 9.51 -15.42
N LEU A 550 -27.22 9.53 -14.56
CA LEU A 550 -28.52 10.08 -14.93
C LEU A 550 -28.58 11.61 -14.89
N SER A 551 -27.70 12.24 -14.11
CA SER A 551 -27.56 13.70 -14.02
C SER A 551 -26.58 14.29 -15.04
N GLU A 552 -25.96 13.46 -15.89
CA GLU A 552 -24.91 13.84 -16.85
C GLU A 552 -23.67 14.47 -16.17
N ALA A 553 -23.40 14.10 -14.93
CA ALA A 553 -22.16 14.45 -14.24
C ALA A 553 -20.96 13.69 -14.83
N LEU A 554 -21.19 12.44 -15.25
CA LEU A 554 -20.27 11.68 -16.09
C LEU A 554 -20.64 11.88 -17.56
N ARG A 555 -19.68 12.31 -18.38
CA ARG A 555 -19.86 12.56 -19.82
C ARG A 555 -18.76 11.89 -20.63
N GLY A 556 -19.06 11.56 -21.88
CA GLY A 556 -18.12 10.88 -22.77
C GLY A 556 -17.93 9.41 -22.40
N ASP A 557 -16.88 8.81 -22.96
CA ASP A 557 -16.66 7.37 -22.87
C ASP A 557 -15.64 7.03 -21.78
N PHE A 558 -15.86 5.87 -21.16
CA PHE A 558 -14.99 5.33 -20.13
C PHE A 558 -14.59 3.90 -20.52
N THR A 559 -13.32 3.58 -20.30
CA THR A 559 -12.78 2.23 -20.47
C THR A 559 -13.01 1.43 -19.20
N PRO A 560 -13.84 0.37 -19.24
CA PRO A 560 -14.08 -0.46 -18.08
C PRO A 560 -12.94 -1.48 -17.89
N VAL A 561 -12.56 -1.67 -16.63
CA VAL A 561 -11.63 -2.71 -16.19
C VAL A 561 -12.39 -3.63 -15.24
N ILE A 562 -12.65 -4.83 -15.70
CA ILE A 562 -13.52 -5.83 -15.05
C ILE A 562 -12.69 -6.71 -14.12
N GLN A 563 -13.14 -6.91 -12.90
CA GLN A 563 -12.59 -7.94 -12.02
C GLN A 563 -13.27 -9.28 -12.36
N ALA A 564 -12.61 -10.15 -13.13
CA ALA A 564 -13.26 -11.28 -13.81
C ALA A 564 -14.04 -12.21 -12.87
N ARG A 565 -13.45 -12.54 -11.70
CA ARG A 565 -14.07 -13.41 -10.68
C ARG A 565 -15.32 -12.78 -10.09
N LEU A 566 -15.22 -11.53 -9.60
CA LEU A 566 -16.34 -10.87 -8.91
C LEU A 566 -17.46 -10.50 -9.88
N PHE A 567 -17.12 -10.07 -11.09
CA PHE A 567 -18.09 -9.79 -12.15
C PHE A 567 -18.94 -11.03 -12.46
N THR A 568 -18.28 -12.17 -12.67
CA THR A 568 -18.96 -13.45 -12.98
C THR A 568 -19.77 -13.97 -11.78
N GLN A 569 -19.20 -13.95 -10.57
CA GLN A 569 -19.89 -14.42 -9.35
C GLN A 569 -21.10 -13.56 -8.97
N SER A 570 -21.06 -12.27 -9.30
CA SER A 570 -22.16 -11.33 -9.07
C SER A 570 -23.36 -11.52 -10.02
N GLY A 571 -23.22 -12.40 -11.02
CA GLY A 571 -24.21 -12.61 -12.08
C GLY A 571 -24.25 -11.47 -13.12
N LEU A 572 -23.24 -10.60 -13.14
CA LEU A 572 -23.16 -9.49 -14.09
C LEU A 572 -22.73 -9.99 -15.47
N ALA A 573 -23.29 -9.39 -16.51
CA ALA A 573 -22.94 -9.67 -17.89
C ALA A 573 -23.33 -8.51 -18.79
N TYR A 574 -22.57 -8.29 -19.87
CA TYR A 574 -23.01 -7.39 -20.92
C TYR A 574 -24.31 -7.91 -21.56
N PRO A 575 -25.31 -7.05 -21.84
CA PRO A 575 -26.58 -7.51 -22.38
C PRO A 575 -26.44 -8.08 -23.80
N SER A 576 -27.29 -9.05 -24.16
CA SER A 576 -27.30 -9.70 -25.47
C SER A 576 -27.99 -8.90 -26.59
N LEU A 577 -28.14 -7.58 -26.42
CA LEU A 577 -28.79 -6.71 -27.41
C LEU A 577 -27.79 -6.35 -28.52
N ARG A 578 -28.21 -6.54 -29.78
CA ARG A 578 -27.35 -6.33 -30.96
C ARG A 578 -26.94 -4.87 -31.18
N VAL A 579 -27.73 -3.91 -30.70
CA VAL A 579 -27.49 -2.47 -30.86
C VAL A 579 -26.58 -1.87 -29.80
N GLY A 580 -25.94 -2.71 -28.98
CA GLY A 580 -25.30 -2.28 -27.74
C GLY A 580 -26.33 -2.01 -26.64
N ALA A 581 -25.88 -2.01 -25.39
CA ALA A 581 -26.70 -1.76 -24.21
C ALA A 581 -25.85 -1.63 -22.94
N GLU A 582 -24.60 -1.21 -23.07
CA GLU A 582 -23.65 -1.18 -21.95
C GLU A 582 -24.09 -0.23 -20.83
N ASP A 583 -24.80 0.85 -21.16
CA ASP A 583 -25.48 1.72 -20.18
C ASP A 583 -26.32 0.93 -19.18
N LEU A 584 -27.05 -0.11 -19.61
CA LEU A 584 -27.87 -0.91 -18.70
C LEU A 584 -27.02 -1.65 -17.67
N LEU A 585 -25.85 -2.14 -18.08
CA LEU A 585 -24.89 -2.78 -17.18
C LEU A 585 -24.28 -1.74 -16.24
N TRP A 586 -23.86 -0.59 -16.76
CA TRP A 586 -23.28 0.47 -15.94
C TRP A 586 -24.26 1.01 -14.90
N TRP A 587 -25.53 1.17 -15.26
CA TRP A 587 -26.57 1.58 -14.33
C TRP A 587 -26.79 0.53 -13.24
N GLU A 588 -26.85 -0.75 -13.60
CA GLU A 588 -27.00 -1.86 -12.65
C GLU A 588 -25.81 -1.95 -11.69
N VAL A 589 -24.58 -1.84 -12.19
CA VAL A 589 -23.37 -1.89 -11.35
C VAL A 589 -23.26 -0.65 -10.47
N ALA A 590 -23.52 0.55 -11.00
CA ALA A 590 -23.44 1.80 -10.26
C ALA A 590 -24.51 1.89 -9.15
N GLU A 591 -25.69 1.30 -9.37
CA GLU A 591 -26.74 1.20 -8.37
C GLU A 591 -26.39 0.17 -7.28
N ARG A 592 -25.96 -1.04 -7.67
CA ARG A 592 -25.75 -2.15 -6.73
C ARG A 592 -24.45 -2.05 -5.94
N TYR A 593 -23.38 -1.58 -6.57
CA TYR A 593 -22.03 -1.55 -6.00
C TYR A 593 -21.46 -0.12 -5.96
N GLY A 594 -21.73 0.66 -6.99
CA GLY A 594 -20.93 1.83 -7.34
C GLY A 594 -19.73 1.44 -8.21
N ILE A 595 -19.19 2.40 -8.98
CA ILE A 595 -18.07 2.16 -9.90
C ILE A 595 -16.92 3.13 -9.59
N PRO A 596 -15.82 2.68 -8.98
CA PRO A 596 -14.61 3.49 -8.87
C PRO A 596 -14.18 4.00 -10.25
N THR A 597 -14.09 5.31 -10.36
CA THR A 597 -13.97 6.05 -11.61
C THR A 597 -12.80 7.02 -11.51
N TRP A 598 -11.88 6.96 -12.45
CA TRP A 598 -10.78 7.92 -12.56
C TRP A 598 -10.94 8.80 -13.80
N ALA A 599 -10.68 10.10 -13.63
CA ALA A 599 -10.65 11.07 -14.73
C ALA A 599 -9.38 10.94 -15.61
N MET A 600 -8.42 10.09 -15.22
CA MET A 600 -7.22 9.85 -16.01
C MET A 600 -7.57 9.22 -17.37
N HIS A 601 -6.96 9.73 -18.43
CA HIS A 601 -7.16 9.21 -19.77
C HIS A 601 -6.28 7.99 -20.01
N VAL A 602 -6.89 6.85 -20.39
CA VAL A 602 -6.17 5.59 -20.66
C VAL A 602 -6.33 5.10 -22.10
N ALA A 603 -7.30 5.63 -22.83
CA ALA A 603 -7.54 5.29 -24.23
C ALA A 603 -7.95 6.52 -25.04
N HIS A 604 -7.51 6.56 -26.29
CA HIS A 604 -7.98 7.51 -27.29
C HIS A 604 -9.19 6.95 -28.02
N VAL A 605 -10.25 7.77 -28.09
CA VAL A 605 -11.48 7.45 -28.81
C VAL A 605 -11.28 7.71 -30.29
N GLY A 606 -11.33 6.67 -31.12
CA GLY A 606 -11.32 6.84 -32.56
C GLY A 606 -12.60 7.54 -33.03
N THR A 607 -12.57 8.21 -34.18
CA THR A 607 -13.75 8.88 -34.77
C THR A 607 -13.98 8.52 -36.24
N ASP A 608 -13.10 7.71 -36.80
CA ASP A 608 -12.99 7.35 -38.22
C ASP A 608 -13.63 6.00 -38.56
N ALA A 609 -14.26 5.33 -37.59
CA ALA A 609 -14.91 4.04 -37.84
C ALA A 609 -16.15 4.20 -38.74
N PRO A 610 -16.21 3.51 -39.90
CA PRO A 610 -17.41 3.47 -40.70
C PRO A 610 -18.53 2.74 -39.95
N LEU A 611 -19.78 3.20 -40.13
CA LEU A 611 -20.99 2.54 -39.63
C LEU A 611 -20.95 2.23 -38.12
N ARG A 612 -20.87 3.27 -37.29
CA ARG A 612 -21.07 3.14 -35.83
C ARG A 612 -22.48 2.68 -35.50
N LEU A 613 -22.65 1.95 -34.39
CA LEU A 613 -23.98 1.66 -33.85
C LEU A 613 -24.78 2.96 -33.63
N THR A 614 -24.10 4.06 -33.28
CA THR A 614 -24.74 5.38 -33.09
C THR A 614 -25.08 6.11 -34.40
N SER A 615 -24.69 5.58 -35.57
CA SER A 615 -24.98 6.20 -36.87
C SER A 615 -26.47 6.18 -37.21
N LEU A 616 -26.93 7.19 -37.96
CA LEU A 616 -28.31 7.29 -38.43
C LEU A 616 -28.69 6.08 -39.30
N GLU A 617 -27.79 5.68 -40.20
CA GLU A 617 -28.00 4.54 -41.09
C GLU A 617 -28.25 3.25 -40.31
N HIS A 618 -27.42 2.95 -39.30
CA HIS A 618 -27.60 1.78 -38.45
C HIS A 618 -28.89 1.85 -37.63
N GLN A 619 -29.24 3.01 -37.06
CA GLN A 619 -30.50 3.21 -36.34
C GLN A 619 -31.74 2.98 -37.21
N LEU A 620 -31.70 3.39 -38.47
CA LEU A 620 -32.78 3.19 -39.43
C LEU A 620 -32.91 1.74 -39.91
N ALA A 621 -31.79 1.01 -39.98
CA ALA A 621 -31.74 -0.41 -40.36
C ALA A 621 -32.18 -1.33 -39.21
N SER A 622 -31.80 -1.00 -37.98
CA SER A 622 -32.00 -1.81 -36.77
C SER A 622 -33.03 -1.20 -35.81
N ALA A 623 -34.02 -0.48 -36.34
CA ALA A 623 -35.03 0.21 -35.53
C ALA A 623 -35.77 -0.69 -34.52
N PRO A 624 -36.20 -1.93 -34.86
CA PRO A 624 -36.81 -2.84 -33.90
C PRO A 624 -35.92 -3.15 -32.69
N GLU A 625 -34.60 -3.25 -32.88
CA GLU A 625 -33.63 -3.53 -31.83
C GLU A 625 -33.46 -2.33 -30.90
N TYR A 626 -33.41 -1.10 -31.43
CA TYR A 626 -33.41 0.12 -30.62
C TYR A 626 -34.71 0.30 -29.84
N ALA A 627 -35.87 -0.04 -30.43
CA ALA A 627 -37.14 -0.02 -29.71
C ALA A 627 -37.12 -0.98 -28.52
N ARG A 628 -36.63 -2.21 -28.75
CA ARG A 628 -36.44 -3.21 -27.69
C ARG A 628 -35.47 -2.75 -26.61
N LEU A 629 -34.37 -2.08 -26.95
CA LEU A 629 -33.45 -1.48 -25.97
C LEU A 629 -34.17 -0.48 -25.05
N GLN A 630 -35.03 0.39 -25.60
CA GLN A 630 -35.80 1.33 -24.78
C GLN A 630 -36.79 0.59 -23.86
N GLU A 631 -37.45 -0.45 -24.37
CA GLU A 631 -38.39 -1.26 -23.57
C GLU A 631 -37.70 -2.00 -22.43
N VAL A 632 -36.53 -2.60 -22.67
CA VAL A 632 -35.73 -3.26 -21.62
C VAL A 632 -35.26 -2.24 -20.58
N THR A 633 -34.85 -1.04 -21.01
CA THR A 633 -34.53 0.06 -20.09
C THR A 633 -35.72 0.39 -19.18
N LEU A 634 -36.92 0.54 -19.77
CA LEU A 634 -38.15 0.84 -19.04
C LEU A 634 -38.60 -0.33 -18.15
N GLN A 635 -38.36 -1.57 -18.55
CA GLN A 635 -38.69 -2.74 -17.74
C GLN A 635 -37.79 -2.83 -16.50
N ARG A 636 -36.49 -2.54 -16.64
CA ARG A 636 -35.52 -2.63 -15.55
C ARG A 636 -35.53 -1.43 -14.61
N PHE A 637 -35.62 -0.22 -15.17
CA PHE A 637 -35.44 1.03 -14.44
C PHE A 637 -36.69 1.93 -14.46
N GLY A 638 -37.79 1.51 -15.07
CA GLY A 638 -38.96 2.37 -15.31
C GLY A 638 -39.58 2.93 -14.05
N GLU A 639 -39.71 2.15 -12.98
CA GLU A 639 -40.24 2.63 -11.70
C GLU A 639 -39.32 3.71 -11.09
N LEU A 640 -38.02 3.45 -11.05
CA LEU A 640 -37.02 4.39 -10.57
C LEU A 640 -37.02 5.69 -11.39
N LEU A 641 -37.04 5.57 -12.72
CA LEU A 641 -37.06 6.71 -13.62
C LEU A 641 -38.36 7.50 -13.49
N ALA A 642 -39.52 6.85 -13.40
CA ALA A 642 -40.81 7.53 -13.27
C ALA A 642 -40.88 8.38 -11.99
N VAL A 643 -40.28 7.91 -10.89
CA VAL A 643 -40.30 8.60 -9.59
C VAL A 643 -39.22 9.67 -9.51
N ARG A 644 -37.96 9.35 -9.88
CA ARG A 644 -36.81 10.23 -9.63
C ARG A 644 -36.35 11.04 -10.83
N TYR A 645 -36.63 10.58 -12.06
CA TYR A 645 -36.19 11.21 -13.31
C TYR A 645 -37.32 11.21 -14.36
N PRO A 646 -38.48 11.83 -14.07
CA PRO A 646 -39.68 11.71 -14.88
C PRO A 646 -39.48 12.16 -16.33
N ASP A 647 -38.63 13.16 -16.57
CA ASP A 647 -38.29 13.61 -17.92
C ASP A 647 -37.52 12.52 -18.70
N LEU A 648 -36.58 11.83 -18.07
CA LEU A 648 -35.85 10.73 -18.69
C LEU A 648 -36.76 9.52 -18.94
N TYR A 649 -37.69 9.22 -18.02
CA TYR A 649 -38.72 8.20 -18.22
C TYR A 649 -39.54 8.47 -19.48
N VAL A 650 -40.04 9.70 -19.64
CA VAL A 650 -40.79 10.11 -20.83
C VAL A 650 -39.92 10.06 -22.09
N LYS A 651 -38.65 10.51 -22.03
CA LYS A 651 -37.72 10.40 -23.15
C LYS A 651 -37.52 8.95 -23.61
N LYS A 652 -37.37 7.99 -22.68
CA LYS A 652 -37.23 6.56 -23.03
C LYS A 652 -38.52 6.00 -23.68
N ARG A 653 -39.70 6.39 -23.19
CA ARG A 653 -41.01 6.06 -23.83
C ARG A 653 -41.14 6.64 -25.23
N LEU A 654 -40.78 7.90 -25.42
CA LEU A 654 -40.79 8.56 -26.73
C LEU A 654 -39.79 7.91 -27.70
N GLY A 655 -38.61 7.53 -27.21
CA GLY A 655 -37.64 6.75 -27.96
C GLY A 655 -38.23 5.42 -28.42
N ALA A 656 -38.85 4.66 -27.52
CA ALA A 656 -39.51 3.38 -27.87
C ALA A 656 -40.59 3.59 -28.94
N ALA A 657 -41.41 4.63 -28.80
CA ALA A 657 -42.42 4.98 -29.79
C ALA A 657 -41.81 5.34 -31.15
N ALA A 658 -40.80 6.20 -31.19
CA ALA A 658 -40.15 6.62 -32.43
C ALA A 658 -39.55 5.42 -33.20
N TYR A 659 -38.85 4.53 -32.51
CA TYR A 659 -38.25 3.35 -33.12
C TYR A 659 -39.30 2.32 -33.56
N TRP A 660 -40.39 2.11 -32.82
CA TRP A 660 -41.49 1.27 -33.29
C TRP A 660 -42.20 1.85 -34.51
N LEU A 661 -42.34 3.17 -34.61
CA LEU A 661 -42.86 3.81 -35.83
C LEU A 661 -41.93 3.58 -37.03
N LEU A 662 -40.61 3.71 -36.84
CA LEU A 662 -39.63 3.39 -37.88
C LEU A 662 -39.67 1.93 -38.31
N ALA A 663 -39.95 1.01 -37.38
CA ALA A 663 -40.15 -0.41 -37.64
C ALA A 663 -41.49 -0.71 -38.36
N GLY A 664 -42.46 0.20 -38.34
CA GLY A 664 -43.81 0.00 -38.88
C GLY A 664 -44.83 -0.54 -37.87
N GLU A 665 -44.42 -0.74 -36.61
CA GLU A 665 -45.21 -1.32 -35.52
C GLU A 665 -46.05 -0.25 -34.79
N ARG A 666 -47.00 0.35 -35.51
CA ARG A 666 -47.81 1.48 -35.02
C ARG A 666 -48.56 1.20 -33.71
N GLY A 667 -49.01 -0.04 -33.50
CA GLY A 667 -49.71 -0.43 -32.27
C GLY A 667 -48.83 -0.29 -31.03
N LYS A 668 -47.60 -0.82 -31.10
CA LYS A 668 -46.60 -0.71 -30.02
C LYS A 668 -46.19 0.74 -29.79
N ALA A 669 -46.02 1.52 -30.86
CA ALA A 669 -45.72 2.94 -30.74
C ALA A 669 -46.82 3.71 -29.98
N ARG A 670 -48.09 3.52 -30.36
CA ARG A 670 -49.23 4.19 -29.70
C ARG A 670 -49.39 3.77 -28.22
N MET A 671 -49.05 2.54 -27.88
CA MET A 671 -49.04 2.08 -26.48
C MET A 671 -48.11 2.93 -25.62
N HIS A 672 -46.88 3.19 -26.08
CA HIS A 672 -45.94 4.05 -25.37
C HIS A 672 -46.39 5.51 -25.37
N LEU A 673 -46.89 6.03 -26.49
CA LEU A 673 -47.32 7.43 -26.59
C LEU A 673 -48.51 7.77 -25.66
N ARG A 674 -49.42 6.84 -25.40
CA ARG A 674 -50.55 7.06 -24.46
C ARG A 674 -50.06 7.46 -23.06
N GLN A 675 -48.89 6.97 -22.68
CA GLN A 675 -48.27 7.21 -21.38
C GLN A 675 -47.40 8.48 -21.35
N THR A 676 -47.35 9.24 -22.45
CA THR A 676 -46.53 10.46 -22.56
C THR A 676 -47.35 11.70 -22.93
N LEU A 677 -48.69 11.62 -22.92
CA LEU A 677 -49.62 12.73 -23.23
C LEU A 677 -49.81 13.72 -22.05
N HIS A 678 -48.72 14.04 -21.36
CA HIS A 678 -48.73 14.99 -20.26
C HIS A 678 -47.37 15.69 -20.10
N GLY A 679 -47.33 16.76 -19.33
CA GLY A 679 -46.10 17.46 -18.99
C GLY A 679 -45.43 18.17 -20.17
N ARG A 680 -44.15 18.48 -20.02
CA ARG A 680 -43.38 19.36 -20.93
C ARG A 680 -43.08 18.73 -22.29
N HIS A 681 -43.22 17.41 -22.42
CA HIS A 681 -42.93 16.68 -23.67
C HIS A 681 -44.16 16.40 -24.53
N ILE A 682 -45.34 16.93 -24.17
CA ILE A 682 -46.61 16.66 -24.85
C ILE A 682 -46.56 16.97 -26.35
N LEU A 683 -45.85 18.02 -26.77
CA LEU A 683 -45.71 18.39 -28.18
C LEU A 683 -44.98 17.29 -28.99
N TYR A 684 -43.94 16.67 -28.41
CA TYR A 684 -43.24 15.53 -29.04
C TYR A 684 -44.16 14.30 -29.13
N SER A 685 -44.94 14.03 -28.09
CA SER A 685 -45.94 12.96 -28.08
C SER A 685 -46.98 13.16 -29.19
N LEU A 686 -47.51 14.38 -29.35
CA LEU A 686 -48.49 14.71 -30.39
C LEU A 686 -47.88 14.62 -31.79
N ALA A 687 -46.65 15.09 -31.98
CA ALA A 687 -45.94 14.97 -33.25
C ALA A 687 -45.73 13.50 -33.65
N LEU A 688 -45.25 12.65 -32.73
CA LEU A 688 -45.13 11.21 -32.96
C LEU A 688 -46.50 10.53 -33.16
N TRP A 689 -47.54 11.02 -32.50
CA TRP A 689 -48.92 10.53 -32.70
C TRP A 689 -49.40 10.81 -34.12
N GLY A 690 -49.15 12.01 -34.65
CA GLY A 690 -49.39 12.36 -36.05
C GLY A 690 -48.59 11.49 -37.02
N LEU A 691 -47.31 11.24 -36.72
CA LEU A 691 -46.50 10.30 -37.52
C LEU A 691 -47.02 8.86 -37.46
N SER A 692 -47.76 8.47 -36.41
CA SER A 692 -48.36 7.13 -36.29
C SER A 692 -49.51 6.87 -37.28
N VAL A 693 -50.04 7.90 -37.95
CA VAL A 693 -51.03 7.79 -39.02
C VAL A 693 -50.44 8.12 -40.40
N ALA A 694 -49.23 8.68 -40.45
CA ALA A 694 -48.54 9.04 -41.68
C ALA A 694 -47.87 7.84 -42.38
N PRO A 695 -47.57 7.94 -43.70
CA PRO A 695 -46.74 6.97 -44.40
C PRO A 695 -45.35 6.80 -43.77
N ARG A 696 -44.81 5.57 -43.80
CA ARG A 696 -43.51 5.23 -43.20
C ARG A 696 -42.35 6.05 -43.77
N THR A 697 -42.45 6.46 -45.04
CA THR A 697 -41.48 7.36 -45.68
C THR A 697 -41.37 8.69 -44.95
N LEU A 698 -42.51 9.30 -44.59
CA LEU A 698 -42.53 10.55 -43.83
C LEU A 698 -41.92 10.37 -42.44
N THR A 699 -42.18 9.26 -41.75
CA THR A 699 -41.56 8.93 -40.46
C THR A 699 -40.04 8.84 -40.58
N ARG A 700 -39.52 8.15 -41.61
CA ARG A 700 -38.06 8.04 -41.84
C ARG A 700 -37.45 9.40 -42.15
N THR A 701 -38.09 10.22 -42.98
CA THR A 701 -37.62 11.57 -43.30
C THR A 701 -37.60 12.47 -42.06
N ALA A 702 -38.67 12.46 -41.26
CA ALA A 702 -38.76 13.24 -40.03
C ALA A 702 -37.71 12.82 -39.00
N PHE A 703 -37.48 11.50 -38.82
CA PHE A 703 -36.44 10.99 -37.93
C PHE A 703 -35.05 11.37 -38.41
N SER A 704 -34.79 11.28 -39.72
CA SER A 704 -33.51 11.67 -40.32
C SER A 704 -33.24 13.16 -40.12
N ALA A 705 -34.24 14.02 -40.37
CA ALA A 705 -34.14 15.45 -40.15
C ALA A 705 -33.86 15.79 -38.66
N TYR A 706 -34.55 15.13 -37.74
CA TYR A 706 -34.33 15.28 -36.29
C TYR A 706 -32.92 14.85 -35.87
N ARG A 707 -32.40 13.74 -36.39
CA ARG A 707 -31.05 13.28 -36.08
C ARG A 707 -29.98 14.20 -36.68
N SER A 708 -30.19 14.71 -37.88
CA SER A 708 -29.29 15.69 -38.49
C SER A 708 -29.25 17.01 -37.71
N SER A 709 -30.39 17.47 -37.18
CA SER A 709 -30.42 18.71 -36.36
C SER A 709 -29.74 18.59 -35.00
N LEU A 710 -29.44 17.37 -34.54
CA LEU A 710 -28.65 17.13 -33.31
C LEU A 710 -27.15 17.05 -33.58
N ALA A 711 -26.75 16.90 -34.85
CA ALA A 711 -25.36 16.84 -35.28
C ALA A 711 -24.80 18.21 -35.67
N THR A 712 -25.68 19.16 -35.98
CA THR A 712 -25.41 20.61 -36.14
C THR A 712 -25.59 21.33 -34.82
#